data_AF-K6Z1V5-F1
#
_entry.id   AF-K6Z1V5-F1
#
_cell.length_a   1.000
_cell.length_b   1.000
_cell.length_c   1.000
_cell.angle_alpha   90.00
_cell.angle_beta   90.00
_cell.angle_gamma   90.00
#
_symmetry.space_group_name_H-M   'P 1'
#
loop_
_entity.id
_entity.type
_entity.pdbx_description
1 polymer ?
#
loop_
_entity_poly.entity_id
_entity_poly.type
_entity_poly.pdbx_seq_one_letter_code
_entity_poly.pdbx_strand_id
1 'polypeptide(L)'
;MVNSTSNSNLQTVLSKNDSTGTSMYSQAVRHIGAASIAILLLASCGGGSDAIVEPTPLPPPVQQPTLNYTGPAPATTDVQNFKLALWDNLAKPDRCGACHIQDQQSPPFARFDDINLAYTEVNGLINTSRIADSALVTKVAGGHNCWLSDASACADIISAWIGNWVSTEQVETSIELNAPVVKIPGANKNFPADSGLFESNVYPVLRAHCVDCHQSSAAIPISPYLASSDIAEAYAAATSKMNLDLPEDSRIVARLRDEFHNCWTDNCQADGQALADAIQAMADAIDVTELDANLVSSNALTLFDGTLATGGGRFESNLIAKWEFKTASGNIAFDTSGVEPALNLTLSGAYEWVGGNGIQLTDGKAQGSTTDSKKVHDLIVSTGEFAIEAWVAPANVTQEGPARIVSYSGGRDRRNFTLGQTLYNYDMLLRHGNTDTNGMPALSTRDADEDLQAALQHVVVNYDGVGGRQIYVNGESTDDHDTIEAAGLGDWDDSFAFVLGNEVSGDVPWAGTIRMAAMHNRVLTSEQIVKNFDAGVGEKFFLLFGVSEIINVPQSYIVFEVSQFDSYSYLFTEPSMISLDANANLDGITLTGIRIGVNGRESRGGQVFATLNLTVDGVEAASNDLGQQLSAQGTIIPVQKGPVQDEFFLTFEVFGDAVSLRPTADMPLAAQPVDLAPQSDIGIRNFAEVNASMAALTGVSSSQVDVNASYQQLRQQLPSITDMQSFLASNQMAITQMAIRYCDVMVEDNSLRASYFPQFDFNKSANESLGTNERAALVNPLIDRMIGSGLSSQPASADVSTELNNLIDRLTTCSNSNSCSAQTIPTVAKATCAAVLGSAAVVMQ
;
A
#
# COMPACT_ATOMS: atom_id res chain seq x y z
N MET A 1 69.66 -7.76 3.22
CA MET A 1 70.39 -6.86 4.13
C MET A 1 69.40 -6.43 5.21
N VAL A 2 69.64 -6.89 6.46
CA VAL A 2 69.33 -6.33 7.81
C VAL A 2 67.95 -5.64 8.02
N ASN A 3 66.98 -6.29 8.70
CA ASN A 3 66.64 -6.31 10.16
C ASN A 3 66.17 -4.95 10.75
N SER A 4 64.92 -4.76 11.21
CA SER A 4 64.20 -5.22 12.42
C SER A 4 64.20 -4.25 13.64
N THR A 5 63.06 -4.19 14.36
CA THR A 5 62.80 -3.89 15.81
C THR A 5 62.62 -2.44 16.29
N SER A 6 61.97 -2.10 17.43
CA SER A 6 60.75 -2.53 18.20
C SER A 6 60.76 -1.77 19.56
N ASN A 7 59.59 -1.40 20.12
CA ASN A 7 59.27 -1.25 21.57
C ASN A 7 60.00 -0.14 22.40
N SER A 8 59.52 0.43 23.52
CA SER A 8 58.37 0.24 24.44
C SER A 8 58.38 1.32 25.56
N ASN A 9 57.18 1.65 26.10
CA ASN A 9 56.73 1.93 27.50
C ASN A 9 57.61 2.54 28.61
N LEU A 10 56.98 3.38 29.47
CA LEU A 10 56.88 3.36 30.96
C LEU A 10 56.23 4.70 31.44
N GLN A 11 55.07 4.85 32.12
CA GLN A 11 54.65 4.48 33.51
C GLN A 11 55.66 4.93 34.60
N THR A 12 55.36 5.56 35.75
CA THR A 12 54.19 5.96 36.59
C THR A 12 54.74 6.85 37.73
N VAL A 13 53.91 7.44 38.62
CA VAL A 13 54.05 7.49 40.12
C VAL A 13 53.75 8.85 40.81
N LEU A 14 52.58 8.86 41.49
CA LEU A 14 52.22 9.21 42.90
C LEU A 14 52.68 10.52 43.60
N SER A 15 51.70 11.23 44.18
CA SER A 15 51.47 11.48 45.64
C SER A 15 50.74 12.83 45.84
N LYS A 16 49.51 12.90 46.37
CA LYS A 16 48.95 12.78 47.74
C LYS A 16 49.19 13.99 48.69
N ASN A 17 48.04 14.45 49.20
CA ASN A 17 47.72 15.13 50.47
C ASN A 17 47.67 16.67 50.57
N ASP A 18 46.46 17.13 50.96
CA ASP A 18 46.12 18.02 52.08
C ASP A 18 46.74 19.42 52.14
N SER A 19 46.09 20.52 52.56
CA SER A 19 44.78 20.79 53.16
C SER A 19 44.73 22.32 53.41
N THR A 20 43.51 22.89 53.39
CA THR A 20 43.02 24.00 54.25
C THR A 20 43.65 25.40 54.28
N GLY A 21 42.78 26.41 54.27
CA GLY A 21 42.95 27.67 55.05
C GLY A 21 42.85 28.96 54.23
N THR A 22 41.65 29.47 53.92
CA THR A 22 40.94 30.60 54.58
C THR A 22 41.61 31.99 54.59
N SER A 23 40.81 32.99 54.14
CA SER A 23 40.67 34.38 54.67
C SER A 23 41.78 35.40 54.35
N MET A 24 41.57 36.68 54.02
CA MET A 24 40.44 37.61 53.89
C MET A 24 41.00 38.97 53.35
N TYR A 25 40.09 39.93 53.07
CA TYR A 25 40.25 41.40 52.98
C TYR A 25 40.76 41.98 51.63
N SER A 26 40.21 43.05 51.03
CA SER A 26 39.06 43.94 51.31
C SER A 26 38.99 45.07 50.27
N GLN A 27 37.88 45.83 50.32
CA GLN A 27 37.59 47.17 49.75
C GLN A 27 37.03 47.19 48.31
N ALA A 28 35.95 47.89 47.96
CA ALA A 28 35.06 48.89 48.60
C ALA A 28 33.69 48.83 47.87
N VAL A 29 32.51 48.75 48.51
CA VAL A 29 31.68 49.83 49.13
C VAL A 29 31.35 50.97 48.15
N ARG A 30 30.12 51.43 47.88
CA ARG A 30 28.69 51.19 48.24
C ARG A 30 27.87 52.15 47.31
N HIS A 31 26.58 51.98 46.94
CA HIS A 31 25.35 52.10 47.76
C HIS A 31 24.11 51.71 46.91
N ILE A 32 23.23 50.80 47.41
CA ILE A 32 21.84 51.00 47.93
C ILE A 32 20.80 51.36 46.84
N GLY A 33 19.64 50.71 46.68
CA GLY A 33 18.95 49.67 47.44
C GLY A 33 17.44 49.74 47.15
N ALA A 34 16.73 48.59 47.16
CA ALA A 34 15.28 48.45 47.39
C ALA A 34 14.85 46.99 47.14
N ALA A 35 14.91 46.12 48.14
CA ALA A 35 14.16 44.84 48.16
C ALA A 35 14.32 44.16 49.54
N SER A 36 13.75 44.74 50.59
CA SER A 36 13.75 44.11 51.93
C SER A 36 12.54 44.52 52.76
N ILE A 37 11.33 44.38 52.21
CA ILE A 37 10.08 44.39 52.98
C ILE A 37 9.08 43.44 52.28
N ALA A 38 9.22 42.13 52.48
CA ALA A 38 8.16 41.14 52.15
C ALA A 38 8.43 39.72 52.70
N ILE A 39 9.24 39.56 53.76
CA ILE A 39 9.42 38.25 54.42
C ILE A 39 9.02 38.46 55.88
N LEU A 40 7.75 38.19 56.23
CA LEU A 40 7.32 37.79 57.58
C LEU A 40 5.80 37.55 57.80
N LEU A 41 4.93 37.37 56.79
CA LEU A 41 3.48 37.27 57.09
C LEU A 41 2.61 36.22 56.35
N LEU A 42 3.14 35.09 55.88
CA LEU A 42 2.26 33.98 55.46
C LEU A 42 2.83 32.61 55.85
N ALA A 43 2.64 32.27 57.14
CA ALA A 43 2.64 30.90 57.64
C ALA A 43 1.24 30.62 58.22
N SER A 44 0.39 29.90 57.47
CA SER A 44 -0.52 28.82 57.94
C SER A 44 -1.67 28.54 56.96
N CYS A 45 -1.95 27.26 56.73
CA CYS A 45 -2.91 26.57 55.84
C CYS A 45 -2.36 26.28 54.43
N GLY A 46 -2.07 25.04 54.00
CA GLY A 46 -2.28 23.70 54.54
C GLY A 46 -2.74 22.73 53.44
N GLY A 47 -1.99 21.64 53.21
CA GLY A 47 -2.31 20.48 52.36
C GLY A 47 -1.46 20.40 51.07
N GLY A 48 -0.68 19.38 50.75
CA GLY A 48 -0.54 18.02 51.28
C GLY A 48 -0.52 17.02 50.10
N SER A 49 0.67 16.72 49.56
CA SER A 49 0.97 15.44 48.89
C SER A 49 2.49 15.23 48.84
N ASP A 50 2.98 14.38 49.75
CA ASP A 50 4.34 13.84 49.75
C ASP A 50 4.48 12.90 48.54
N ALA A 51 5.13 13.38 47.47
CA ALA A 51 5.74 12.49 46.49
C ALA A 51 7.19 12.28 46.89
N ILE A 52 7.44 11.22 47.67
CA ILE A 52 8.79 10.70 47.90
C ILE A 52 9.24 10.11 46.56
N VAL A 53 10.26 10.72 45.94
CA VAL A 53 10.97 10.08 44.84
C VAL A 53 11.75 8.91 45.43
N GLU A 54 11.22 7.70 45.33
CA GLU A 54 12.02 6.50 45.59
C GLU A 54 13.02 6.29 44.43
N PRO A 55 14.32 6.10 44.72
CA PRO A 55 15.26 5.65 43.71
C PRO A 55 14.87 4.24 43.22
N THR A 56 15.03 4.01 41.92
CA THR A 56 14.85 2.70 41.26
C THR A 56 15.50 1.56 42.06
N PRO A 57 14.88 0.37 42.16
CA PRO A 57 15.49 -0.77 42.82
C PRO A 57 16.81 -1.14 42.16
N LEU A 58 17.80 -1.50 42.97
CA LEU A 58 19.07 -2.09 42.52
C LEU A 58 18.81 -3.37 41.68
N PRO A 59 19.70 -3.70 40.72
CA PRO A 59 19.57 -4.93 39.94
C PRO A 59 19.51 -6.17 40.85
N PRO A 60 18.76 -7.22 40.46
CA PRO A 60 18.50 -8.37 41.32
C PRO A 60 19.80 -9.08 41.72
N PRO A 61 19.89 -9.62 42.96
CA PRO A 61 21.10 -10.26 43.47
C PRO A 61 21.46 -11.54 42.69
N VAL A 62 22.77 -11.77 42.52
CA VAL A 62 23.43 -12.78 41.66
C VAL A 62 23.26 -14.24 42.13
N GLN A 63 22.34 -14.51 43.04
CA GLN A 63 21.96 -15.88 43.42
C GLN A 63 20.50 -15.88 43.83
N GLN A 64 19.62 -16.30 42.92
CA GLN A 64 18.20 -16.47 43.21
C GLN A 64 17.87 -17.96 43.41
N PRO A 65 17.11 -18.30 44.46
CA PRO A 65 16.70 -19.67 44.71
C PRO A 65 15.80 -20.16 43.56
N THR A 66 15.99 -21.39 43.11
CA THR A 66 15.03 -22.06 42.24
C THR A 66 13.72 -22.22 43.01
N LEU A 67 12.74 -21.35 42.73
CA LEU A 67 11.39 -21.44 43.29
C LEU A 67 10.66 -22.59 42.60
N ASN A 68 10.96 -23.81 43.02
CA ASN A 68 10.25 -24.99 42.54
C ASN A 68 8.92 -25.13 43.30
N TYR A 69 7.86 -25.47 42.56
CA TYR A 69 6.56 -25.81 43.15
C TYR A 69 6.69 -26.95 44.17
N THR A 70 6.19 -26.76 45.40
CA THR A 70 6.28 -27.75 46.48
C THR A 70 4.92 -28.29 46.94
N GLY A 71 3.83 -27.85 46.30
CA GLY A 71 2.47 -28.14 46.71
C GLY A 71 1.88 -29.47 46.20
N PRO A 72 0.61 -29.74 46.52
CA PRO A 72 -0.12 -30.90 46.01
C PRO A 72 -0.29 -30.88 44.48
N ALA A 73 -0.59 -32.02 43.87
CA ALA A 73 -0.87 -32.07 42.43
C ALA A 73 -2.15 -31.26 42.07
N PRO A 74 -2.29 -30.79 40.81
CA PRO A 74 -3.53 -30.20 40.32
C PRO A 74 -4.75 -31.11 40.56
N ALA A 75 -5.82 -30.56 41.14
CA ALA A 75 -7.01 -31.33 41.50
C ALA A 75 -7.91 -31.65 40.30
N THR A 76 -7.82 -30.87 39.21
CA THR A 76 -8.60 -31.06 37.98
C THR A 76 -7.71 -30.83 36.75
N THR A 77 -8.18 -31.28 35.58
CA THR A 77 -7.55 -30.98 34.30
C THR A 77 -7.43 -29.48 34.06
N ASP A 78 -8.42 -28.70 34.47
CA ASP A 78 -8.39 -27.25 34.30
C ASP A 78 -7.31 -26.59 35.19
N VAL A 79 -7.15 -27.03 36.44
CA VAL A 79 -6.03 -26.59 37.30
C VAL A 79 -4.68 -26.99 36.69
N GLN A 80 -4.60 -28.16 36.05
CA GLN A 80 -3.40 -28.60 35.34
C GLN A 80 -3.11 -27.70 34.12
N ASN A 81 -4.13 -27.31 33.36
CA ASN A 81 -4.00 -26.41 32.21
C ASN A 81 -3.60 -25.00 32.65
N PHE A 82 -4.25 -24.45 33.69
CA PHE A 82 -3.84 -23.20 34.35
C PHE A 82 -2.37 -23.22 34.71
N LYS A 83 -1.94 -24.33 35.34
CA LYS A 83 -0.55 -24.46 35.77
C LYS A 83 0.41 -24.34 34.58
N LEU A 84 0.15 -25.11 33.52
CA LEU A 84 1.04 -25.23 32.36
C LEU A 84 1.04 -23.96 31.49
N ALA A 85 -0.14 -23.37 31.26
CA ALA A 85 -0.30 -22.28 30.32
C ALA A 85 -0.03 -20.90 30.95
N LEU A 86 -0.41 -20.69 32.22
CA LEU A 86 -0.34 -19.38 32.87
C LEU A 86 0.62 -19.35 34.07
N TRP A 87 0.44 -20.24 35.06
CA TRP A 87 1.20 -20.16 36.31
C TRP A 87 2.70 -20.37 36.13
N ASP A 88 3.11 -21.39 35.35
CA ASP A 88 4.54 -21.69 35.10
C ASP A 88 5.26 -20.52 34.41
N ASN A 89 4.51 -19.65 33.72
CA ASN A 89 5.02 -18.46 33.07
C ASN A 89 5.06 -17.23 34.00
N LEU A 90 4.05 -17.04 34.85
CA LEU A 90 3.94 -15.90 35.77
C LEU A 90 4.76 -16.07 37.06
N ALA A 91 4.85 -17.29 37.57
CA ALA A 91 5.48 -17.63 38.85
C ALA A 91 7.02 -17.71 38.73
N LYS A 92 7.61 -16.77 38.00
CA LYS A 92 9.07 -16.62 37.90
C LYS A 92 9.57 -15.47 38.77
N PRO A 93 10.81 -15.54 39.29
CA PRO A 93 11.39 -14.49 40.13
C PRO A 93 11.54 -13.12 39.46
N ASP A 94 11.63 -13.08 38.14
CA ASP A 94 11.73 -11.88 37.31
C ASP A 94 10.36 -11.33 36.87
N ARG A 95 9.26 -11.92 37.38
CA ARG A 95 7.87 -11.61 37.02
C ARG A 95 7.00 -11.52 38.27
N CYS A 96 5.73 -11.96 38.19
CA CYS A 96 4.77 -11.88 39.28
C CYS A 96 5.15 -12.73 40.50
N GLY A 97 5.91 -13.81 40.30
CA GLY A 97 6.42 -14.70 41.36
C GLY A 97 7.39 -14.04 42.35
N ALA A 98 7.82 -12.80 42.11
CA ALA A 98 8.60 -12.02 43.08
C ALA A 98 7.76 -11.44 44.24
N CYS A 99 6.46 -11.21 43.99
CA CYS A 99 5.58 -10.47 44.90
C CYS A 99 4.28 -11.22 45.23
N HIS A 100 3.64 -11.83 44.24
CA HIS A 100 2.31 -12.45 44.35
C HIS A 100 2.36 -13.89 44.87
N ILE A 101 3.23 -14.14 45.85
CA ILE A 101 3.40 -15.45 46.48
C ILE A 101 2.67 -15.51 47.82
N GLN A 102 2.57 -16.72 48.39
CA GLN A 102 1.99 -16.94 49.70
C GLN A 102 2.68 -16.08 50.78
N ASP A 103 1.88 -15.50 51.67
CA ASP A 103 2.32 -14.69 52.82
C ASP A 103 3.15 -13.42 52.49
N GLN A 104 3.16 -12.96 51.23
CA GLN A 104 3.87 -11.75 50.82
C GLN A 104 2.93 -10.62 50.36
N GLN A 105 2.26 -10.77 49.21
CA GLN A 105 1.36 -9.75 48.66
C GLN A 105 0.06 -10.36 48.12
N SER A 106 -1.06 -9.71 48.41
CA SER A 106 -2.38 -10.11 47.92
C SER A 106 -2.71 -9.44 46.58
N PRO A 107 -3.39 -10.12 45.64
CA PRO A 107 -3.77 -11.54 45.66
C PRO A 107 -2.58 -12.49 45.39
N PRO A 108 -2.43 -13.63 46.09
CA PRO A 108 -1.28 -14.54 45.96
C PRO A 108 -1.47 -15.58 44.84
N PHE A 109 -1.77 -15.14 43.62
CA PHE A 109 -2.04 -16.02 42.47
C PHE A 109 -0.79 -16.72 41.88
N ALA A 110 0.42 -16.30 42.26
CA ALA A 110 1.70 -16.89 41.84
C ALA A 110 2.38 -17.69 42.98
N ARG A 111 1.59 -18.16 43.95
CA ARG A 111 2.06 -18.96 45.10
C ARG A 111 2.65 -20.33 44.70
N PHE A 112 3.63 -20.81 45.47
CA PHE A 112 4.41 -22.02 45.19
C PHE A 112 4.02 -23.24 46.06
N ASP A 113 3.19 -23.02 47.08
CA ASP A 113 2.82 -24.02 48.08
C ASP A 113 1.52 -24.79 47.77
N ASP A 114 0.61 -24.23 46.97
CA ASP A 114 -0.58 -24.92 46.48
C ASP A 114 -1.16 -24.30 45.20
N ILE A 115 -1.14 -25.06 44.11
CA ILE A 115 -1.62 -24.65 42.79
C ILE A 115 -3.15 -24.52 42.75
N ASN A 116 -3.87 -25.28 43.57
CA ASN A 116 -5.33 -25.23 43.61
C ASN A 116 -5.83 -23.93 44.27
N LEU A 117 -5.08 -23.45 45.26
CA LEU A 117 -5.32 -22.14 45.86
C LEU A 117 -4.90 -21.02 44.91
N ALA A 118 -3.79 -21.16 44.18
CA ALA A 118 -3.37 -20.19 43.15
C ALA A 118 -4.45 -20.01 42.07
N TYR A 119 -5.00 -21.13 41.59
CA TYR A 119 -6.12 -21.18 40.64
C TYR A 119 -7.38 -20.49 41.18
N THR A 120 -7.69 -20.67 42.47
CA THR A 120 -8.86 -20.02 43.09
C THR A 120 -8.71 -18.50 43.12
N GLU A 121 -7.51 -18.00 43.42
CA GLU A 121 -7.20 -16.56 43.45
C GLU A 121 -7.24 -15.94 42.05
N VAL A 122 -6.65 -16.62 41.05
CA VAL A 122 -6.53 -16.07 39.70
C VAL A 122 -7.89 -15.95 39.00
N ASN A 123 -8.84 -16.86 39.27
CA ASN A 123 -10.17 -16.83 38.65
C ASN A 123 -10.94 -15.52 38.93
N GLY A 124 -10.66 -14.84 40.05
CA GLY A 124 -11.25 -13.52 40.34
C GLY A 124 -10.59 -12.36 39.57
N LEU A 125 -9.50 -12.62 38.84
CA LEU A 125 -8.69 -11.63 38.13
C LEU A 125 -8.76 -11.78 36.61
N ILE A 126 -9.38 -12.85 36.12
CA ILE A 126 -9.49 -13.16 34.69
C ILE A 126 -10.92 -12.94 34.21
N ASN A 127 -11.04 -12.33 33.04
CA ASN A 127 -12.27 -12.29 32.28
C ASN A 127 -12.13 -13.23 31.07
N THR A 128 -12.82 -14.37 31.11
CA THR A 128 -12.70 -15.40 30.06
C THR A 128 -13.47 -15.07 28.79
N SER A 129 -14.45 -14.16 28.84
CA SER A 129 -15.14 -13.68 27.63
C SER A 129 -14.39 -12.54 26.95
N ARG A 130 -13.65 -11.73 27.72
CA ARG A 130 -12.77 -10.67 27.22
C ARG A 130 -11.42 -10.71 27.92
N ILE A 131 -10.51 -11.54 27.39
CA ILE A 131 -9.19 -11.77 28.00
C ILE A 131 -8.42 -10.46 28.20
N ALA A 132 -8.46 -9.55 27.21
CA ALA A 132 -7.80 -8.25 27.27
C ALA A 132 -8.22 -7.38 28.48
N ASP A 133 -9.46 -7.56 28.95
CA ASP A 133 -10.02 -6.82 30.10
C ASP A 133 -9.69 -7.46 31.45
N SER A 134 -8.99 -8.60 31.45
CA SER A 134 -8.56 -9.26 32.68
C SER A 134 -7.73 -8.29 33.53
N ALA A 135 -7.94 -8.31 34.85
CA ALA A 135 -7.23 -7.43 35.78
C ALA A 135 -5.72 -7.64 35.72
N LEU A 136 -5.26 -8.88 35.46
CA LEU A 136 -3.84 -9.17 35.23
C LEU A 136 -3.30 -8.44 33.99
N VAL A 137 -4.04 -8.48 32.88
CA VAL A 137 -3.64 -7.90 31.60
C VAL A 137 -3.60 -6.37 31.70
N THR A 138 -4.71 -5.76 32.11
CA THR A 138 -4.85 -4.30 32.21
C THR A 138 -3.86 -3.68 33.21
N LYS A 139 -3.53 -4.38 34.31
CA LYS A 139 -2.51 -3.89 35.25
C LYS A 139 -1.11 -3.87 34.66
N VAL A 140 -0.73 -4.91 33.94
CA VAL A 140 0.59 -5.00 33.31
C VAL A 140 0.68 -4.05 32.11
N ALA A 141 -0.41 -3.89 31.34
CA ALA A 141 -0.52 -2.88 30.29
C ALA A 141 -0.30 -1.45 30.84
N GLY A 142 -0.71 -1.18 32.08
CA GLY A 142 -0.43 0.06 32.80
C GLY A 142 1.02 0.20 33.31
N GLY A 143 1.94 -0.71 32.95
CA GLY A 143 3.36 -0.68 33.29
C GLY A 143 3.76 -1.43 34.56
N HIS A 144 2.84 -2.11 35.25
CA HIS A 144 3.15 -2.81 36.49
C HIS A 144 3.99 -4.06 36.26
N ASN A 145 5.28 -4.04 36.65
CA ASN A 145 6.20 -5.19 36.61
C ASN A 145 6.27 -5.92 35.26
N CYS A 146 6.16 -5.17 34.16
CA CYS A 146 6.49 -5.71 32.84
C CYS A 146 8.01 -6.00 32.77
N TRP A 147 8.36 -7.20 32.29
CA TRP A 147 9.76 -7.65 32.15
C TRP A 147 10.37 -7.32 30.78
N LEU A 148 9.60 -6.68 29.90
CA LEU A 148 10.03 -6.13 28.61
C LEU A 148 10.07 -4.61 28.68
N SER A 149 10.66 -3.96 27.68
CA SER A 149 10.65 -2.50 27.58
C SER A 149 9.31 -1.93 27.07
N ASP A 150 8.35 -2.79 26.72
CA ASP A 150 7.05 -2.43 26.18
C ASP A 150 5.93 -3.11 26.99
N ALA A 151 5.12 -2.29 27.68
CA ALA A 151 4.07 -2.78 28.57
C ALA A 151 2.93 -3.49 27.82
N SER A 152 2.61 -3.02 26.61
CA SER A 152 1.64 -3.68 25.72
C SER A 152 2.09 -5.09 25.33
N ALA A 153 3.37 -5.30 25.01
CA ALA A 153 3.89 -6.62 24.70
C ALA A 153 3.77 -7.60 25.88
N CYS A 154 4.05 -7.15 27.10
CA CYS A 154 3.81 -7.97 28.29
C CYS A 154 2.32 -8.31 28.48
N ALA A 155 1.43 -7.35 28.23
CA ALA A 155 -0.01 -7.56 28.33
C ALA A 155 -0.54 -8.55 27.27
N ASP A 156 -0.04 -8.47 26.04
CA ASP A 156 -0.33 -9.40 24.94
C ASP A 156 0.14 -10.81 25.28
N ILE A 157 1.35 -10.96 25.82
CA ILE A 157 1.89 -12.26 26.22
C ILE A 157 1.04 -12.89 27.34
N ILE A 158 0.63 -12.11 28.34
CA ILE A 158 -0.27 -12.61 29.40
C ILE A 158 -1.63 -13.01 28.81
N SER A 159 -2.14 -12.24 27.85
CA SER A 159 -3.37 -12.57 27.15
C SER A 159 -3.26 -13.90 26.39
N ALA A 160 -2.13 -14.14 25.73
CA ALA A 160 -1.84 -15.42 25.06
C ALA A 160 -1.81 -16.60 26.06
N TRP A 161 -1.18 -16.42 27.23
CA TRP A 161 -1.16 -17.44 28.28
C TRP A 161 -2.55 -17.74 28.86
N ILE A 162 -3.36 -16.71 29.09
CA ILE A 162 -4.75 -16.89 29.52
C ILE A 162 -5.53 -17.60 28.41
N GLY A 163 -5.36 -17.20 27.15
CA GLY A 163 -6.01 -17.82 25.99
C GLY A 163 -5.72 -19.32 25.90
N ASN A 164 -4.45 -19.69 26.02
CA ASN A 164 -3.99 -21.09 26.02
C ASN A 164 -4.52 -21.90 27.20
N TRP A 165 -4.79 -21.25 28.35
CA TRP A 165 -5.43 -21.90 29.48
C TRP A 165 -6.92 -22.13 29.23
N VAL A 166 -7.67 -21.09 28.83
CA VAL A 166 -9.13 -21.13 28.76
C VAL A 166 -9.67 -21.83 27.50
N SER A 167 -8.86 -21.93 26.44
CA SER A 167 -9.30 -22.45 25.13
C SER A 167 -8.98 -23.93 24.96
N THR A 168 -9.85 -24.84 25.42
CA THR A 168 -9.88 -26.24 24.91
C THR A 168 -10.81 -26.43 23.72
N GLU A 169 -11.78 -25.53 23.51
CA GLU A 169 -12.54 -25.35 22.26
C GLU A 169 -12.84 -23.85 22.15
N GLN A 170 -12.60 -23.27 20.97
CA GLN A 170 -12.64 -21.83 20.73
C GLN A 170 -14.01 -21.25 21.11
N VAL A 171 -14.06 -20.47 22.19
CA VAL A 171 -15.21 -19.62 22.48
C VAL A 171 -15.15 -18.47 21.49
N GLU A 172 -16.15 -18.38 20.60
CA GLU A 172 -16.40 -17.16 19.83
C GLU A 172 -16.51 -16.00 20.82
N THR A 173 -15.54 -15.09 20.78
CA THR A 173 -15.64 -13.82 21.50
C THR A 173 -16.74 -13.01 20.83
N SER A 174 -17.95 -13.01 21.40
CA SER A 174 -19.02 -12.12 20.97
C SER A 174 -18.55 -10.67 21.14
N ILE A 175 -18.60 -9.89 20.06
CA ILE A 175 -18.23 -8.47 20.09
C ILE A 175 -19.32 -7.72 20.86
N GLU A 176 -19.00 -7.21 22.06
CA GLU A 176 -19.90 -6.36 22.84
C GLU A 176 -19.73 -4.90 22.39
N LEU A 177 -20.66 -4.40 21.58
CA LEU A 177 -20.66 -3.01 21.14
C LEU A 177 -21.05 -2.07 22.29
N ASN A 178 -20.22 -1.05 22.54
CA ASN A 178 -20.49 -0.05 23.56
C ASN A 178 -20.94 1.26 22.92
N ALA A 179 -21.94 1.91 23.53
CA ALA A 179 -22.38 3.23 23.11
C ALA A 179 -21.22 4.25 23.25
N PRO A 180 -20.82 4.94 22.16
CA PRO A 180 -19.77 5.93 22.24
C PRO A 180 -20.25 7.21 22.93
N VAL A 181 -19.29 8.03 23.37
CA VAL A 181 -19.58 9.37 23.89
C VAL A 181 -20.15 10.23 22.75
N VAL A 182 -21.31 10.84 23.00
CA VAL A 182 -22.00 11.69 22.03
C VAL A 182 -21.16 12.95 21.75
N LYS A 183 -20.69 13.09 20.51
CA LYS A 183 -20.03 14.30 19.98
C LYS A 183 -20.83 14.83 18.79
N ILE A 184 -20.92 16.14 18.66
CA ILE A 184 -21.53 16.80 17.49
C ILE A 184 -20.37 17.17 16.56
N PRO A 185 -20.49 16.98 15.23
CA PRO A 185 -19.46 17.40 14.29
C PRO A 185 -19.00 18.84 14.56
N GLY A 186 -17.72 19.00 14.87
CA GLY A 186 -17.16 20.29 15.28
C GLY A 186 -16.93 21.23 14.10
N ALA A 187 -16.90 22.53 14.41
CA ALA A 187 -16.29 23.53 13.54
C ALA A 187 -14.78 23.27 13.56
N ASN A 188 -14.22 22.73 12.48
CA ASN A 188 -12.86 22.21 12.44
C ASN A 188 -11.97 22.97 11.46
N LYS A 189 -10.72 23.24 11.84
CA LYS A 189 -9.72 23.72 10.88
C LYS A 189 -9.25 22.55 10.02
N ASN A 190 -9.14 22.78 8.71
CA ASN A 190 -8.64 21.80 7.75
C ASN A 190 -7.38 22.32 7.11
N PHE A 191 -6.37 21.46 6.93
CA PHE A 191 -5.17 21.83 6.16
C PHE A 191 -5.57 22.34 4.77
N PRO A 192 -5.14 23.55 4.38
CA PRO A 192 -5.40 24.07 3.04
C PRO A 192 -4.73 23.17 1.99
N ALA A 193 -5.32 23.10 0.80
CA ALA A 193 -4.68 22.38 -0.32
C ALA A 193 -3.37 23.04 -0.77
N ASP A 194 -3.26 24.36 -0.55
CA ASP A 194 -2.06 25.15 -0.82
C ASP A 194 -1.13 25.19 0.39
N SER A 195 0.19 25.10 0.16
CA SER A 195 1.20 25.07 1.22
C SER A 195 1.62 26.47 1.71
N GLY A 196 1.05 27.56 1.21
CA GLY A 196 1.53 28.93 1.50
C GLY A 196 1.45 29.34 2.96
N LEU A 197 0.40 28.90 3.69
CA LEU A 197 0.33 29.13 5.15
C LEU A 197 1.37 28.30 5.91
N PHE A 198 1.67 27.09 5.45
CA PHE A 198 2.76 26.29 6.03
C PHE A 198 4.14 26.92 5.73
N GLU A 199 4.35 27.37 4.50
CA GLU A 199 5.57 28.06 4.03
C GLU A 199 5.91 29.27 4.88
N SER A 200 4.90 30.07 5.21
CA SER A 200 5.07 31.35 5.89
C SER A 200 5.24 31.20 7.40
N ASN A 201 4.80 30.09 7.99
CA ASN A 201 4.69 29.93 9.45
C ASN A 201 5.58 28.81 10.00
N VAL A 202 5.33 27.55 9.59
CA VAL A 202 5.96 26.37 10.21
C VAL A 202 7.24 25.95 9.49
N TYR A 203 7.21 25.96 8.15
CA TYR A 203 8.32 25.54 7.31
C TYR A 203 9.68 26.21 7.63
N PRO A 204 9.76 27.53 7.95
CA PRO A 204 11.03 28.17 8.28
C PRO A 204 11.68 27.57 9.53
N VAL A 205 10.88 27.18 10.52
CA VAL A 205 11.35 26.57 11.77
C VAL A 205 11.88 25.16 11.49
N LEU A 206 11.14 24.37 10.71
CA LEU A 206 11.57 23.02 10.31
C LEU A 206 12.85 23.06 9.46
N ARG A 207 12.97 24.01 8.54
CA ARG A 207 14.19 24.20 7.74
C ARG A 207 15.38 24.68 8.56
N ALA A 208 15.16 25.48 9.61
CA ALA A 208 16.24 25.98 10.45
C ALA A 208 16.84 24.87 11.33
N HIS A 209 16.04 23.90 11.77
CA HIS A 209 16.45 22.99 12.84
C HIS A 209 16.34 21.50 12.50
N CYS A 210 15.52 21.12 11.53
CA CYS A 210 15.27 19.70 11.20
C CYS A 210 15.91 19.27 9.88
N VAL A 211 16.38 20.23 9.06
CA VAL A 211 16.86 19.99 7.68
C VAL A 211 18.06 19.06 7.57
N ASP A 212 18.92 18.98 8.60
CA ASP A 212 20.11 18.15 8.56
C ASP A 212 19.80 16.64 8.56
N CYS A 213 18.57 16.26 8.94
CA CYS A 213 18.08 14.88 8.94
C CYS A 213 16.77 14.73 8.13
N HIS A 214 15.83 15.66 8.24
CA HIS A 214 14.48 15.57 7.68
C HIS A 214 14.34 16.18 6.27
N GLN A 215 15.34 15.95 5.42
CA GLN A 215 15.27 16.19 3.98
C GLN A 215 15.86 14.98 3.24
N SER A 216 15.37 14.68 2.05
CA SER A 216 15.83 13.55 1.24
C SER A 216 17.32 13.63 0.84
N SER A 217 17.90 14.83 0.84
CA SER A 217 19.31 15.10 0.51
C SER A 217 20.24 15.21 1.73
N ALA A 218 19.75 14.95 2.94
CA ALA A 218 20.56 14.96 4.16
C ALA A 218 21.69 13.92 4.11
N ALA A 219 22.74 14.13 4.91
CA ALA A 219 23.81 13.15 5.05
C ALA A 219 23.31 11.83 5.66
N ILE A 220 22.30 11.91 6.53
CA ILE A 220 21.54 10.80 7.07
C ILE A 220 20.06 11.18 6.95
N PRO A 221 19.40 10.87 5.81
CA PRO A 221 18.00 11.23 5.60
C PRO A 221 17.09 10.38 6.48
N ILE A 222 16.16 11.03 7.18
CA ILE A 222 15.21 10.43 8.11
C ILE A 222 13.80 10.94 7.75
N SER A 223 12.91 10.02 7.38
CA SER A 223 11.48 10.28 7.21
C SER A 223 10.84 10.61 8.57
N PRO A 224 9.82 11.49 8.63
CA PRO A 224 9.21 12.22 7.53
C PRO A 224 10.09 13.36 7.00
N TYR A 225 10.10 13.62 5.69
CA TYR A 225 10.88 14.72 5.07
C TYR A 225 10.23 16.10 5.24
N LEU A 226 9.80 16.40 6.47
CA LEU A 226 9.10 17.62 6.87
C LEU A 226 9.91 18.92 6.71
N ALA A 227 11.21 18.80 6.41
CA ALA A 227 12.13 19.91 6.14
C ALA A 227 12.77 19.79 4.75
N SER A 228 12.13 19.09 3.81
CA SER A 228 12.60 18.98 2.43
C SER A 228 12.81 20.36 1.77
N SER A 229 13.75 20.42 0.83
CA SER A 229 13.91 21.59 -0.05
C SER A 229 12.73 21.78 -1.02
N ASP A 230 11.97 20.71 -1.29
CA ASP A 230 10.69 20.80 -1.97
C ASP A 230 9.59 21.06 -0.92
N ILE A 231 8.91 22.20 -1.05
CA ILE A 231 7.91 22.60 -0.08
C ILE A 231 6.64 21.75 -0.11
N ALA A 232 6.28 21.21 -1.28
CA ALA A 232 5.12 20.35 -1.39
C ALA A 232 5.36 19.01 -0.68
N GLU A 233 6.57 18.46 -0.81
CA GLU A 233 7.03 17.27 -0.09
C GLU A 233 7.07 17.53 1.43
N ALA A 234 7.66 18.65 1.85
CA ALA A 234 7.72 19.03 3.26
C ALA A 234 6.33 19.21 3.87
N TYR A 235 5.42 19.87 3.14
CA TYR A 235 4.05 20.08 3.59
C TYR A 235 3.30 18.76 3.74
N ALA A 236 3.34 17.88 2.73
CA ALA A 236 2.71 16.56 2.77
C ALA A 236 3.25 15.70 3.94
N ALA A 237 4.54 15.79 4.23
CA ALA A 237 5.19 15.09 5.33
C ALA A 237 4.83 15.66 6.72
N ALA A 238 4.53 16.95 6.81
CA ALA A 238 4.30 17.65 8.08
C ALA A 238 2.82 17.67 8.52
N THR A 239 1.85 17.72 7.60
CA THR A 239 0.41 17.86 7.92
C THR A 239 -0.08 16.79 8.90
N SER A 240 0.25 15.51 8.65
CA SER A 240 -0.12 14.38 9.54
C SER A 240 0.52 14.43 10.94
N LYS A 241 1.41 15.38 11.20
CA LYS A 241 2.14 15.53 12.46
C LYS A 241 1.84 16.84 13.19
N MET A 242 0.99 17.69 12.61
CA MET A 242 0.55 18.97 13.16
C MET A 242 -0.91 18.89 13.58
N ASN A 243 -1.23 19.47 14.73
CA ASN A 243 -2.58 19.66 15.21
C ASN A 243 -2.97 21.13 15.03
N LEU A 244 -4.02 21.40 14.26
CA LEU A 244 -4.48 22.76 14.01
C LEU A 244 -5.38 23.32 15.12
N ASP A 245 -5.98 22.46 15.93
CA ASP A 245 -6.92 22.86 16.98
C ASP A 245 -6.23 22.97 18.35
N LEU A 246 -5.23 22.11 18.61
CA LEU A 246 -4.33 22.15 19.77
C LEU A 246 -2.86 22.04 19.31
N PRO A 247 -2.25 23.13 18.80
CA PRO A 247 -0.88 23.12 18.28
C PRO A 247 0.17 22.54 19.22
N GLU A 248 0.01 22.71 20.52
CA GLU A 248 0.87 22.15 21.58
C GLU A 248 0.86 20.62 21.65
N ASP A 249 -0.18 19.97 21.11
CA ASP A 249 -0.35 18.51 21.05
C ASP A 249 0.10 17.94 19.70
N SER A 250 0.65 18.77 18.81
CA SER A 250 1.27 18.31 17.56
C SER A 250 2.37 17.29 17.85
N ARG A 251 2.41 16.17 17.10
CA ARG A 251 3.42 15.11 17.29
C ARG A 251 4.85 15.66 17.19
N ILE A 252 5.09 16.60 16.28
CA ILE A 252 6.40 17.27 16.12
C ILE A 252 6.76 18.15 17.32
N VAL A 253 5.77 18.76 17.98
CA VAL A 253 5.97 19.54 19.20
C VAL A 253 6.30 18.60 20.36
N ALA A 254 5.49 17.57 20.59
CA ALA A 254 5.74 16.59 21.66
C ALA A 254 7.11 15.89 21.50
N ARG A 255 7.50 15.56 20.26
CA ARG A 255 8.80 14.93 19.97
C ARG A 255 9.96 15.82 20.42
N LEU A 256 9.88 17.12 20.17
CA LEU A 256 10.88 18.10 20.57
C LEU A 256 10.81 18.40 22.07
N ARG A 257 9.60 18.70 22.57
CA ARG A 257 9.31 19.21 23.92
C ARG A 257 9.47 18.16 25.01
N ASP A 258 8.81 17.02 24.81
CA ASP A 258 8.55 16.02 25.85
C ASP A 258 9.48 14.81 25.71
N GLU A 259 9.92 14.52 24.49
CA GLU A 259 10.80 13.39 24.17
C GLU A 259 12.25 13.82 23.90
N PHE A 260 12.56 15.10 24.10
CA PHE A 260 13.91 15.67 24.05
C PHE A 260 14.65 15.40 22.72
N HIS A 261 13.91 15.36 21.60
CA HIS A 261 14.47 15.05 20.30
C HIS A 261 15.21 16.24 19.70
N ASN A 262 16.55 16.23 19.81
CA ASN A 262 17.45 17.24 19.22
C ASN A 262 17.03 18.68 19.53
N CYS A 263 16.88 18.98 20.81
CA CYS A 263 16.54 20.33 21.25
C CYS A 263 17.54 21.35 20.71
N TRP A 264 17.02 22.49 20.30
CA TRP A 264 17.79 23.55 19.64
C TRP A 264 18.56 24.37 20.68
N THR A 265 18.05 24.39 21.91
CA THR A 265 18.63 25.02 23.08
C THR A 265 18.70 24.04 24.25
N ASP A 266 19.26 24.49 25.38
CA ASP A 266 19.24 23.73 26.64
C ASP A 266 17.84 23.62 27.27
N ASN A 267 16.79 24.16 26.63
CA ASN A 267 15.43 24.18 27.11
C ASN A 267 14.44 23.70 26.04
N CYS A 268 14.29 22.38 25.93
CA CYS A 268 13.35 21.71 25.03
C CYS A 268 11.90 22.17 25.20
N GLN A 269 11.51 22.60 26.40
CA GLN A 269 10.16 23.11 26.65
C GLN A 269 9.91 24.42 25.91
N ALA A 270 10.90 25.32 25.90
CA ALA A 270 10.84 26.55 25.13
C ALA A 270 10.93 26.30 23.62
N ASP A 271 11.76 25.36 23.18
CA ASP A 271 11.89 25.01 21.76
C ASP A 271 10.59 24.40 21.21
N GLY A 272 10.01 23.47 21.97
CA GLY A 272 8.69 22.90 21.69
C GLY A 272 7.59 23.95 21.64
N GLN A 273 7.60 24.91 22.57
CA GLN A 273 6.65 26.03 22.54
C GLN A 273 6.82 26.90 21.30
N ALA A 274 8.06 27.18 20.88
CA ALA A 274 8.31 27.97 19.66
C ALA A 274 7.77 27.26 18.40
N LEU A 275 7.89 25.93 18.34
CA LEU A 275 7.29 25.15 17.25
C LEU A 275 5.75 25.14 17.34
N ALA A 276 5.19 25.00 18.54
CA ALA A 276 3.75 25.08 18.76
C ALA A 276 3.19 26.45 18.35
N ASP A 277 3.87 27.54 18.71
CA ASP A 277 3.49 28.90 18.34
C ASP A 277 3.50 29.12 16.81
N ALA A 278 4.45 28.51 16.10
CA ALA A 278 4.48 28.55 14.64
C ALA A 278 3.28 27.81 14.01
N ILE A 279 2.91 26.65 14.58
CA ILE A 279 1.73 25.89 14.16
C ILE A 279 0.45 26.65 14.52
N GLN A 280 0.40 27.31 15.69
CA GLN A 280 -0.71 28.16 16.10
C GLN A 280 -0.89 29.34 15.15
N ALA A 281 0.19 30.01 14.76
CA ALA A 281 0.13 31.11 13.80
C ALA A 281 -0.40 30.63 12.43
N MET A 282 0.01 29.45 11.97
CA MET A 282 -0.55 28.82 10.78
C MET A 282 -2.05 28.52 10.97
N ALA A 283 -2.40 27.89 12.08
CA ALA A 283 -3.76 27.49 12.38
C ALA A 283 -4.71 28.69 12.48
N ASP A 284 -4.30 29.79 13.12
CA ASP A 284 -5.12 30.99 13.28
C ASP A 284 -5.43 31.69 11.95
N ALA A 285 -4.62 31.44 10.93
CA ALA A 285 -4.86 31.91 9.57
C ALA A 285 -5.77 30.97 8.75
N ILE A 286 -6.15 29.80 9.30
CA ILE A 286 -7.05 28.85 8.64
C ILE A 286 -8.48 29.10 9.11
N ASP A 287 -9.36 29.39 8.16
CA ASP A 287 -10.79 29.48 8.41
C ASP A 287 -11.34 28.13 8.87
N VAL A 288 -12.18 28.19 9.90
CA VAL A 288 -12.86 27.01 10.42
C VAL A 288 -13.91 26.56 9.41
N THR A 289 -13.92 25.28 9.09
CA THR A 289 -14.97 24.67 8.28
C THR A 289 -16.05 24.15 9.21
N GLU A 290 -17.22 24.76 9.13
CA GLU A 290 -18.43 24.27 9.80
C GLU A 290 -19.18 23.31 8.88
N LEU A 291 -19.79 22.28 9.48
CA LEU A 291 -20.73 21.45 8.77
C LEU A 291 -21.93 22.31 8.37
N ASP A 292 -22.30 22.25 7.09
CA ASP A 292 -23.48 22.96 6.57
C ASP A 292 -24.73 22.54 7.37
N ALA A 293 -25.37 23.52 8.01
CA ALA A 293 -26.56 23.33 8.84
C ALA A 293 -27.77 22.76 8.07
N ASN A 294 -27.71 22.77 6.72
CA ASN A 294 -28.72 22.15 5.87
C ASN A 294 -28.53 20.63 5.69
N LEU A 295 -27.44 20.06 6.20
CA LEU A 295 -27.17 18.64 6.14
C LEU A 295 -27.67 17.94 7.42
N VAL A 296 -28.42 16.86 7.21
CA VAL A 296 -28.75 15.90 8.26
C VAL A 296 -27.51 15.05 8.51
N SER A 297 -27.01 15.05 9.74
CA SER A 297 -25.77 14.36 10.11
C SER A 297 -25.91 13.53 11.37
N SER A 298 -25.09 12.48 11.46
CA SER A 298 -24.91 11.69 12.68
C SER A 298 -24.06 12.44 13.71
N ASN A 299 -23.97 11.86 14.91
CA ASN A 299 -22.88 12.18 15.83
C ASN A 299 -21.51 11.90 15.19
N ALA A 300 -20.50 12.54 15.74
CA ALA A 300 -19.12 12.42 15.31
C ALA A 300 -18.31 11.46 16.18
N LEU A 301 -17.27 10.85 15.61
CA LEU A 301 -16.38 9.89 16.27
C LEU A 301 -14.95 10.03 15.75
N THR A 302 -13.97 9.79 16.61
CA THR A 302 -12.59 9.48 16.21
C THR A 302 -12.41 7.97 16.07
N LEU A 303 -11.31 7.51 15.46
CA LEU A 303 -11.04 6.07 15.29
C LEU A 303 -11.07 5.32 16.63
N PHE A 304 -10.48 5.91 17.67
CA PHE A 304 -10.36 5.30 19.00
C PHE A 304 -11.60 5.49 19.90
N ASP A 305 -12.63 6.21 19.43
CA ASP A 305 -13.96 6.15 20.08
C ASP A 305 -14.71 4.86 19.71
N GLY A 306 -14.21 4.12 18.72
CA GLY A 306 -14.77 2.84 18.30
C GLY A 306 -14.54 1.71 19.28
N THR A 307 -15.44 0.72 19.23
CA THR A 307 -15.21 -0.55 19.92
C THR A 307 -14.14 -1.31 19.12
N LEU A 308 -12.98 -1.59 19.72
CA LEU A 308 -11.95 -2.40 19.09
C LEU A 308 -12.58 -3.75 18.71
N ALA A 309 -12.59 -4.06 17.42
CA ALA A 309 -12.82 -5.39 16.92
C ALA A 309 -11.57 -6.19 17.29
N THR A 310 -11.48 -6.62 18.55
CA THR A 310 -10.41 -7.52 18.98
C THR A 310 -10.35 -8.65 17.96
N GLY A 311 -9.16 -8.92 17.41
CA GLY A 311 -8.86 -10.01 16.47
C GLY A 311 -9.04 -11.41 17.07
N GLY A 312 -10.05 -11.57 17.93
CA GLY A 312 -10.64 -12.85 18.29
C GLY A 312 -11.21 -13.51 17.04
N GLY A 313 -11.16 -14.83 17.03
CA GLY A 313 -11.50 -15.61 15.85
C GLY A 313 -10.28 -16.09 15.07
N ARG A 314 -9.04 -15.66 15.35
CA ARG A 314 -7.84 -16.31 14.79
C ARG A 314 -7.64 -17.71 15.39
N PHE A 315 -7.17 -18.64 14.58
CA PHE A 315 -6.61 -19.91 15.02
C PHE A 315 -5.15 -19.72 15.45
N GLU A 316 -4.87 -19.98 16.74
CA GLU A 316 -3.54 -19.76 17.34
C GLU A 316 -2.95 -21.00 18.06
N SER A 317 -3.63 -22.16 18.06
CA SER A 317 -3.27 -23.32 18.90
C SER A 317 -1.98 -24.07 18.52
N ASN A 318 -1.24 -23.63 17.49
CA ASN A 318 0.06 -24.19 17.08
C ASN A 318 1.16 -23.12 16.98
N LEU A 319 0.88 -21.91 17.46
CA LEU A 319 1.75 -20.76 17.36
C LEU A 319 3.00 -20.92 18.23
N ILE A 320 4.19 -20.74 17.65
CA ILE A 320 5.47 -20.81 18.37
C ILE A 320 6.24 -19.48 18.38
N ALA A 321 5.89 -18.55 17.49
CA ALA A 321 6.37 -17.17 17.49
C ALA A 321 5.36 -16.27 16.77
N LYS A 322 5.18 -15.02 17.22
CA LYS A 322 4.26 -14.03 16.60
C LYS A 322 4.76 -12.61 16.78
N TRP A 323 4.75 -11.83 15.70
CA TRP A 323 5.07 -10.41 15.70
C TRP A 323 3.94 -9.63 15.03
N GLU A 324 3.25 -8.83 15.83
CA GLU A 324 2.15 -7.94 15.37
C GLU A 324 2.59 -6.48 15.26
N PHE A 325 3.83 -6.16 15.65
CA PHE A 325 4.42 -4.82 15.50
C PHE A 325 3.62 -3.68 16.16
N LYS A 326 2.99 -3.94 17.31
CA LYS A 326 2.19 -2.98 18.09
C LYS A 326 3.02 -1.92 18.84
N THR A 327 4.30 -2.18 19.10
CA THR A 327 5.20 -1.27 19.84
C THR A 327 5.37 0.09 19.15
N ALA A 328 5.21 0.14 17.82
CA ALA A 328 5.20 1.34 16.99
C ALA A 328 6.44 2.27 17.10
N SER A 329 7.49 1.85 17.81
CA SER A 329 8.67 2.65 18.10
C SER A 329 9.86 1.78 18.54
N GLY A 330 11.05 2.38 18.59
CA GLY A 330 12.28 1.67 18.95
C GLY A 330 12.79 0.74 17.84
N ASN A 331 13.59 -0.24 18.23
CA ASN A 331 14.24 -1.19 17.31
C ASN A 331 14.02 -2.65 17.71
N ILE A 332 12.99 -2.95 18.50
CA ILE A 332 12.67 -4.32 18.91
C ILE A 332 11.21 -4.61 18.55
N ALA A 333 10.98 -5.68 17.79
CA ALA A 333 9.67 -6.29 17.64
C ALA A 333 9.58 -7.49 18.60
N PHE A 334 8.64 -7.43 19.54
CA PHE A 334 8.48 -8.45 20.56
C PHE A 334 7.71 -9.67 20.05
N ASP A 335 8.17 -10.86 20.42
CA ASP A 335 7.44 -12.11 20.21
C ASP A 335 6.30 -12.21 21.23
N THR A 336 5.07 -12.04 20.77
CA THR A 336 3.86 -12.07 21.60
C THR A 336 3.15 -13.42 21.59
N SER A 337 3.77 -14.48 21.07
CA SER A 337 3.18 -15.84 21.06
C SER A 337 2.99 -16.45 22.45
N GLY A 338 3.72 -15.96 23.45
CA GLY A 338 3.75 -16.54 24.79
C GLY A 338 4.58 -17.83 24.91
N VAL A 339 5.32 -18.23 23.87
CA VAL A 339 6.19 -19.43 23.90
C VAL A 339 7.65 -19.04 24.15
N GLU A 340 8.27 -19.64 25.18
CA GLU A 340 9.65 -19.36 25.58
C GLU A 340 10.68 -20.26 24.87
N PRO A 341 11.93 -19.78 24.64
CA PRO A 341 12.36 -18.40 24.80
C PRO A 341 11.66 -17.48 23.79
N ALA A 342 11.29 -16.26 24.21
CA ALA A 342 10.71 -15.26 23.32
C ALA A 342 11.68 -14.91 22.18
N LEU A 343 11.25 -15.07 20.92
CA LEU A 343 12.05 -14.76 19.74
C LEU A 343 11.90 -13.28 19.35
N ASN A 344 12.38 -12.38 20.20
CA ASN A 344 12.33 -10.95 19.90
C ASN A 344 13.25 -10.63 18.71
N LEU A 345 12.77 -9.78 17.79
CA LEU A 345 13.52 -9.39 16.59
C LEU A 345 14.09 -7.99 16.76
N THR A 346 15.40 -7.86 16.53
CA THR A 346 16.06 -6.55 16.50
C THR A 346 16.02 -5.99 15.09
N LEU A 347 15.46 -4.78 14.95
CA LEU A 347 15.42 -4.03 13.70
C LEU A 347 16.75 -3.32 13.43
N SER A 348 17.20 -3.37 12.18
CA SER A 348 18.43 -2.73 11.70
C SER A 348 18.33 -2.40 10.21
N GLY A 349 19.23 -1.54 9.71
CA GLY A 349 19.17 -1.04 8.33
C GLY A 349 18.06 0.00 8.14
N ALA A 350 17.50 0.12 6.93
CA ALA A 350 16.44 1.07 6.62
C ALA A 350 15.05 0.50 6.95
N TYR A 351 14.47 0.92 8.08
CA TYR A 351 13.14 0.51 8.53
C TYR A 351 12.33 1.67 9.12
N GLU A 352 11.00 1.57 9.05
CA GLU A 352 10.04 2.51 9.66
C GLU A 352 8.88 1.73 10.31
N TRP A 353 8.30 2.27 11.38
CA TRP A 353 7.04 1.77 11.93
C TRP A 353 5.88 2.44 11.19
N VAL A 354 4.87 1.66 10.80
CA VAL A 354 3.70 2.19 10.06
C VAL A 354 2.45 2.25 10.94
N GLY A 355 1.53 3.16 10.61
CA GLY A 355 0.25 3.28 11.30
C GLY A 355 -0.63 2.03 11.14
N GLY A 356 -1.44 1.72 12.15
CA GLY A 356 -2.30 0.52 12.17
C GLY A 356 -1.54 -0.78 12.41
N ASN A 357 -0.40 -0.71 13.11
CA ASN A 357 0.57 -1.77 13.35
C ASN A 357 1.33 -2.22 12.10
N GLY A 358 2.64 -2.43 12.24
CA GLY A 358 3.50 -2.96 11.18
C GLY A 358 4.87 -2.29 11.11
N ILE A 359 5.73 -2.86 10.27
CA ILE A 359 7.04 -2.33 9.92
C ILE A 359 7.20 -2.26 8.41
N GLN A 360 7.71 -1.15 7.90
CA GLN A 360 8.16 -1.00 6.54
C GLN A 360 9.67 -1.21 6.48
N LEU A 361 10.12 -2.01 5.52
CA LEU A 361 11.51 -2.34 5.26
C LEU A 361 11.83 -1.92 3.82
N THR A 362 12.93 -1.20 3.59
CA THR A 362 13.39 -0.84 2.23
C THR A 362 14.74 -1.50 1.92
N ASP A 363 15.66 -1.41 2.88
CA ASP A 363 16.93 -2.12 2.93
C ASP A 363 17.24 -2.45 4.40
N GLY A 364 16.20 -2.87 5.10
CA GLY A 364 16.20 -3.15 6.53
C GLY A 364 15.95 -4.62 6.80
N LYS A 365 16.12 -5.01 8.06
CA LYS A 365 15.73 -6.33 8.54
C LYS A 365 15.32 -6.32 9.99
N ALA A 366 14.45 -7.26 10.36
CA ALA A 366 14.18 -7.60 11.75
C ALA A 366 14.73 -9.01 12.02
N GLN A 367 15.71 -9.14 12.91
CA GLN A 367 16.45 -10.39 13.10
C GLN A 367 16.47 -10.85 14.56
N GLY A 368 16.19 -12.13 14.80
CA GLY A 368 16.32 -12.78 16.09
C GLY A 368 17.76 -13.17 16.43
N SER A 369 18.03 -13.43 17.72
CA SER A 369 19.30 -14.04 18.11
C SER A 369 19.33 -15.51 17.63
N THR A 370 20.51 -16.07 17.37
CA THR A 370 20.63 -17.50 17.01
C THR A 370 20.19 -18.41 18.16
N THR A 371 20.39 -17.98 19.41
CA THR A 371 19.99 -18.73 20.60
C THR A 371 18.47 -18.82 20.73
N ASP A 372 17.76 -17.72 20.54
CA ASP A 372 16.29 -17.73 20.62
C ASP A 372 15.67 -18.36 19.37
N SER A 373 16.32 -18.18 18.20
CA SER A 373 15.86 -18.77 16.93
C SER A 373 15.88 -20.30 16.95
N LYS A 374 16.73 -20.92 17.77
CA LYS A 374 16.76 -22.37 17.98
C LYS A 374 15.39 -22.94 18.38
N LYS A 375 14.52 -22.16 19.03
CA LYS A 375 13.13 -22.56 19.32
C LYS A 375 12.38 -23.01 18.05
N VAL A 376 12.57 -22.31 16.93
CA VAL A 376 11.95 -22.63 15.64
C VAL A 376 12.41 -24.01 15.16
N HIS A 377 13.72 -24.29 15.23
CA HIS A 377 14.26 -25.62 14.92
C HIS A 377 13.67 -26.69 15.84
N ASP A 378 13.78 -26.53 17.15
CA ASP A 378 13.46 -27.59 18.11
C ASP A 378 11.98 -27.99 18.05
N LEU A 379 11.09 -27.01 17.91
CA LEU A 379 9.65 -27.27 17.84
C LEU A 379 9.22 -27.82 16.48
N ILE A 380 9.75 -27.33 15.36
CA ILE A 380 9.37 -27.79 14.01
C ILE A 380 9.97 -29.16 13.67
N VAL A 381 11.24 -29.40 13.99
CA VAL A 381 11.88 -30.70 13.73
C VAL A 381 11.19 -31.80 14.54
N SER A 382 10.65 -31.47 15.72
CA SER A 382 9.94 -32.44 16.57
C SER A 382 8.60 -32.89 15.98
N THR A 383 7.90 -32.03 15.24
CA THR A 383 6.62 -32.33 14.61
C THR A 383 6.78 -32.83 13.17
N GLY A 384 7.84 -32.40 12.48
CA GLY A 384 8.09 -32.71 11.07
C GLY A 384 7.21 -31.93 10.09
N GLU A 385 6.49 -30.93 10.59
CA GLU A 385 5.53 -30.10 9.86
C GLU A 385 5.54 -28.67 10.43
N PHE A 386 5.16 -27.68 9.63
CA PHE A 386 5.05 -26.29 10.08
C PHE A 386 4.20 -25.44 9.14
N ALA A 387 3.84 -24.24 9.61
CA ALA A 387 3.34 -23.18 8.76
C ALA A 387 4.07 -21.85 9.00
N ILE A 388 4.33 -21.11 7.93
CA ILE A 388 4.70 -19.69 7.97
C ILE A 388 3.43 -18.92 7.64
N GLU A 389 3.09 -17.91 8.44
CA GLU A 389 1.97 -17.03 8.18
C GLU A 389 2.46 -15.58 8.22
N ALA A 390 2.12 -14.78 7.21
CA ALA A 390 2.51 -13.38 7.16
C ALA A 390 1.44 -12.52 6.48
N TRP A 391 1.33 -11.27 6.93
CA TRP A 391 0.59 -10.23 6.24
C TRP A 391 1.56 -9.20 5.70
N VAL A 392 1.72 -9.19 4.38
CA VAL A 392 2.78 -8.45 3.69
C VAL A 392 2.22 -7.60 2.56
N ALA A 393 2.79 -6.43 2.36
CA ALA A 393 2.55 -5.56 1.21
C ALA A 393 3.90 -5.27 0.53
N PRO A 394 4.27 -6.03 -0.51
CA PRO A 394 5.45 -5.75 -1.32
C PRO A 394 5.47 -4.31 -1.84
N ALA A 395 6.62 -3.65 -1.80
CA ALA A 395 6.74 -2.26 -2.28
C ALA A 395 6.50 -2.16 -3.80
N ASN A 396 6.78 -3.22 -4.54
CA ASN A 396 6.51 -3.38 -5.96
C ASN A 396 6.59 -4.87 -6.35
N VAL A 397 6.17 -5.16 -7.58
CA VAL A 397 6.17 -6.49 -8.22
C VAL A 397 7.40 -6.72 -9.13
N THR A 398 8.45 -5.91 -8.98
CA THR A 398 9.65 -5.94 -9.85
C THR A 398 10.93 -6.34 -9.11
N GLN A 399 10.82 -6.76 -7.84
CA GLN A 399 11.97 -7.17 -7.05
C GLN A 399 12.55 -8.48 -7.60
N GLU A 400 13.82 -8.47 -7.99
CA GLU A 400 14.52 -9.67 -8.44
C GLU A 400 14.85 -10.57 -7.26
N GLY A 401 14.78 -11.89 -7.47
CA GLY A 401 14.55 -12.80 -6.37
C GLY A 401 15.33 -14.11 -6.31
N PRO A 402 15.07 -14.89 -5.24
CA PRO A 402 14.04 -14.58 -4.24
C PRO A 402 14.53 -13.50 -3.25
N ALA A 403 13.88 -12.34 -3.21
CA ALA A 403 14.06 -11.32 -2.17
C ALA A 403 13.48 -11.86 -0.86
N ARG A 404 14.14 -11.67 0.29
CA ARG A 404 13.82 -12.42 1.53
C ARG A 404 12.70 -11.73 2.32
N ILE A 405 11.50 -12.31 2.31
CA ILE A 405 10.38 -11.84 3.16
C ILE A 405 10.54 -12.42 4.57
N VAL A 406 10.62 -13.76 4.68
CA VAL A 406 10.84 -14.50 5.93
C VAL A 406 11.91 -15.56 5.68
N SER A 407 12.94 -15.62 6.52
CA SER A 407 14.00 -16.62 6.37
C SER A 407 14.48 -17.15 7.71
N TYR A 408 14.84 -18.43 7.75
CA TYR A 408 15.60 -19.04 8.83
C TYR A 408 16.90 -19.60 8.25
N SER A 409 17.97 -18.79 8.33
CA SER A 409 19.17 -18.99 7.51
C SER A 409 20.47 -18.62 8.21
N GLY A 410 21.57 -19.13 7.66
CA GLY A 410 22.94 -18.78 8.06
C GLY A 410 23.61 -17.80 7.09
N GLY A 411 22.93 -17.42 6.01
CA GLY A 411 23.41 -16.51 4.96
C GLY A 411 22.87 -16.88 3.59
N ARG A 412 23.36 -16.18 2.56
CA ARG A 412 22.82 -16.21 1.19
C ARG A 412 22.61 -17.60 0.58
N ASP A 413 23.50 -18.55 0.83
CA ASP A 413 23.50 -19.88 0.18
C ASP A 413 23.29 -21.04 1.17
N ARG A 414 22.85 -20.76 2.40
CA ARG A 414 22.61 -21.78 3.44
C ARG A 414 21.41 -21.40 4.30
N ARG A 415 20.38 -22.24 4.28
CA ARG A 415 19.12 -21.98 4.98
C ARG A 415 18.43 -23.26 5.39
N ASN A 416 17.53 -23.12 6.37
CA ASN A 416 16.50 -24.13 6.62
C ASN A 416 15.27 -23.82 5.78
N PHE A 417 14.83 -22.56 5.74
CA PHE A 417 13.79 -22.13 4.80
C PHE A 417 13.89 -20.64 4.43
N THR A 418 13.22 -20.27 3.33
CA THR A 418 12.92 -18.89 2.95
C THR A 418 11.56 -18.84 2.26
N LEU A 419 10.67 -17.96 2.72
CA LEU A 419 9.61 -17.37 1.91
C LEU A 419 10.15 -16.08 1.28
N GLY A 420 10.13 -16.00 -0.05
CA GLY A 420 10.66 -14.88 -0.80
C GLY A 420 9.81 -14.45 -1.97
N GLN A 421 10.26 -13.40 -2.65
CA GLN A 421 9.63 -12.84 -3.84
C GLN A 421 10.58 -12.87 -5.03
N THR A 422 10.11 -13.33 -6.18
CA THR A 422 10.74 -13.09 -7.49
C THR A 422 9.69 -12.49 -8.42
N LEU A 423 9.82 -11.20 -8.74
CA LEU A 423 8.83 -10.46 -9.53
C LEU A 423 7.41 -10.61 -8.95
N TYR A 424 6.51 -11.30 -9.66
CA TYR A 424 5.11 -11.55 -9.31
C TYR A 424 4.89 -12.88 -8.56
N ASN A 425 5.98 -13.57 -8.19
CA ASN A 425 5.88 -14.90 -7.60
C ASN A 425 6.26 -14.89 -6.12
N TYR A 426 5.55 -15.71 -5.35
CA TYR A 426 6.03 -16.17 -4.05
C TYR A 426 6.90 -17.41 -4.25
N ASP A 427 8.07 -17.44 -3.59
CA ASP A 427 9.03 -18.54 -3.64
C ASP A 427 9.21 -19.16 -2.26
N MET A 428 9.07 -20.48 -2.17
CA MET A 428 9.39 -21.26 -0.98
C MET A 428 10.62 -22.15 -1.20
N LEU A 429 11.72 -21.75 -0.57
CA LEU A 429 12.94 -22.54 -0.49
C LEU A 429 12.93 -23.28 0.85
N LEU A 430 13.17 -24.58 0.83
CA LEU A 430 13.09 -25.43 2.02
C LEU A 430 14.15 -26.50 1.98
N ARG A 431 14.99 -26.57 3.00
CA ARG A 431 15.97 -27.64 3.18
C ARG A 431 15.29 -28.86 3.80
N HIS A 432 15.41 -30.01 3.16
CA HIS A 432 15.01 -31.31 3.66
C HIS A 432 15.82 -32.39 2.93
N GLY A 433 15.60 -33.67 3.23
CA GLY A 433 16.40 -34.77 2.69
C GLY A 433 16.45 -34.90 1.15
N ASN A 434 15.59 -34.19 0.41
CA ASN A 434 15.52 -34.21 -1.06
C ASN A 434 15.89 -32.86 -1.71
N THR A 435 16.25 -31.83 -0.94
CA THR A 435 16.74 -30.54 -1.41
C THR A 435 18.17 -30.28 -0.92
N ASP A 436 18.85 -29.30 -1.52
CA ASP A 436 20.22 -28.97 -1.10
C ASP A 436 20.27 -28.14 0.21
N THR A 437 21.47 -27.82 0.68
CA THR A 437 21.68 -27.00 1.89
C THR A 437 21.14 -25.58 1.78
N ASN A 438 20.77 -25.15 0.57
CA ASN A 438 20.18 -23.87 0.27
C ASN A 438 18.65 -23.96 0.07
N GLY A 439 18.06 -25.15 0.30
CA GLY A 439 16.63 -25.39 0.12
C GLY A 439 16.18 -25.38 -1.34
N MET A 440 17.09 -25.62 -2.28
CA MET A 440 16.80 -25.68 -3.72
C MET A 440 16.50 -27.11 -4.18
N PRO A 441 15.66 -27.27 -5.23
CA PRO A 441 14.94 -26.20 -5.96
C PRO A 441 13.74 -25.64 -5.18
N ALA A 442 13.40 -24.37 -5.42
CA ALA A 442 12.24 -23.68 -4.82
C ALA A 442 10.90 -24.23 -5.37
N LEU A 443 9.84 -24.12 -4.56
CA LEU A 443 8.46 -24.09 -5.07
C LEU A 443 8.12 -22.62 -5.33
N SER A 444 7.76 -22.29 -6.56
CA SER A 444 7.40 -20.93 -6.95
C SER A 444 5.98 -20.92 -7.51
N THR A 445 5.23 -19.87 -7.25
CA THR A 445 3.95 -19.65 -7.92
C THR A 445 4.14 -19.39 -9.42
N ARG A 446 3.11 -19.60 -10.25
CA ARG A 446 3.23 -19.43 -11.72
C ARG A 446 3.25 -17.97 -12.12
N ASP A 447 4.18 -17.62 -13.01
CA ASP A 447 4.30 -16.28 -13.60
C ASP A 447 2.97 -15.74 -14.18
N ALA A 448 2.12 -16.62 -14.72
CA ALA A 448 0.88 -16.22 -15.39
C ALA A 448 -0.27 -15.90 -14.42
N ASP A 449 -0.18 -16.38 -13.17
CA ASP A 449 -1.23 -16.22 -12.17
C ASP A 449 -1.07 -14.86 -11.45
N GLU A 450 0.13 -14.28 -11.48
CA GLU A 450 0.48 -13.00 -10.84
C GLU A 450 0.03 -12.93 -9.37
N ASP A 451 0.18 -14.03 -8.63
CA ASP A 451 -0.35 -14.16 -7.26
C ASP A 451 0.18 -13.09 -6.31
N LEU A 452 1.45 -12.69 -6.44
CA LEU A 452 2.02 -11.61 -5.65
C LEU A 452 1.67 -10.25 -6.26
N GLN A 453 1.04 -9.40 -5.45
CA GLN A 453 0.63 -8.06 -5.82
C GLN A 453 1.26 -7.01 -4.90
N ALA A 454 1.44 -5.78 -5.38
CA ALA A 454 1.91 -4.65 -4.57
C ALA A 454 0.78 -4.07 -3.69
N ALA A 455 0.10 -4.94 -2.95
CA ALA A 455 -1.00 -4.64 -2.03
C ALA A 455 -0.87 -5.54 -0.78
N LEU A 456 -1.59 -5.22 0.29
CA LEU A 456 -1.58 -6.04 1.50
C LEU A 456 -2.21 -7.42 1.19
N GLN A 457 -1.44 -8.48 1.38
CA GLN A 457 -1.83 -9.87 1.17
C GLN A 457 -1.54 -10.71 2.41
N HIS A 458 -2.43 -11.66 2.66
CA HIS A 458 -2.21 -12.73 3.63
C HIS A 458 -1.54 -13.89 2.89
N VAL A 459 -0.36 -14.30 3.34
CA VAL A 459 0.41 -15.38 2.72
C VAL A 459 0.65 -16.46 3.78
N VAL A 460 0.27 -17.68 3.45
CA VAL A 460 0.55 -18.85 4.28
C VAL A 460 1.34 -19.88 3.48
N VAL A 461 2.40 -20.41 4.08
CA VAL A 461 3.12 -21.56 3.54
C VAL A 461 2.98 -22.72 4.51
N ASN A 462 2.43 -23.83 4.05
CA ASN A 462 2.43 -25.09 4.78
C ASN A 462 3.56 -26.00 4.29
N TYR A 463 4.08 -26.80 5.21
CA TYR A 463 4.88 -27.98 4.87
C TYR A 463 4.57 -29.14 5.80
N ASP A 464 4.32 -30.31 5.21
CA ASP A 464 4.32 -31.60 5.93
C ASP A 464 4.94 -32.72 5.06
N GLY A 465 5.04 -33.92 5.64
CA GLY A 465 5.59 -35.09 4.98
C GLY A 465 4.71 -35.73 3.90
N VAL A 466 3.50 -35.21 3.64
CA VAL A 466 2.52 -35.79 2.70
C VAL A 466 2.24 -34.82 1.54
N GLY A 467 1.84 -33.60 1.84
CA GLY A 467 1.54 -32.52 0.90
C GLY A 467 2.76 -31.76 0.40
N GLY A 468 3.93 -31.90 1.03
CA GLY A 468 5.13 -31.13 0.65
C GLY A 468 4.94 -29.65 0.90
N ARG A 469 5.59 -28.78 0.13
CA ARG A 469 5.39 -27.32 0.24
C ARG A 469 4.07 -26.93 -0.42
N GLN A 470 3.31 -26.04 0.23
CA GLN A 470 2.06 -25.49 -0.30
C GLN A 470 2.02 -23.99 -0.01
N ILE A 471 1.61 -23.18 -0.98
CA ILE A 471 1.49 -21.72 -0.86
C ILE A 471 0.01 -21.35 -0.95
N TYR A 472 -0.42 -20.46 -0.07
CA TYR A 472 -1.74 -19.89 -0.02
C TYR A 472 -1.64 -18.37 -0.01
N VAL A 473 -2.52 -17.69 -0.76
CA VAL A 473 -2.62 -16.24 -0.82
C VAL A 473 -4.08 -15.85 -0.58
N ASN A 474 -4.31 -14.94 0.38
CA ASN A 474 -5.62 -14.41 0.75
C ASN A 474 -6.67 -15.49 1.06
N GLY A 475 -6.27 -16.52 1.81
CA GLY A 475 -7.17 -17.62 2.18
C GLY A 475 -7.26 -18.75 1.14
N GLU A 476 -6.75 -18.57 -0.08
CA GLU A 476 -6.89 -19.51 -1.19
C GLU A 476 -5.58 -20.22 -1.53
N SER A 477 -5.66 -21.46 -2.00
CA SER A 477 -4.52 -22.24 -2.52
C SER A 477 -4.08 -21.68 -3.88
N THR A 478 -2.77 -21.55 -4.13
CA THR A 478 -2.26 -21.14 -5.45
C THR A 478 -2.24 -22.30 -6.47
N ASP A 479 -2.62 -23.50 -6.04
CA ASP A 479 -2.68 -24.72 -6.87
C ASP A 479 -1.33 -25.09 -7.54
N ASP A 480 -0.24 -24.60 -6.96
CA ASP A 480 1.12 -24.94 -7.37
C ASP A 480 1.57 -26.26 -6.78
N HIS A 481 1.91 -27.20 -7.66
CA HIS A 481 2.30 -28.53 -7.26
C HIS A 481 3.80 -28.61 -6.96
N ASP A 482 4.15 -29.01 -5.75
CA ASP A 482 5.54 -29.31 -5.40
C ASP A 482 6.05 -30.53 -6.17
N THR A 483 7.02 -30.31 -7.04
CA THR A 483 7.61 -31.38 -7.86
C THR A 483 8.66 -32.20 -7.11
N ILE A 484 9.03 -31.78 -5.90
CA ILE A 484 10.00 -32.46 -5.05
C ILE A 484 9.24 -33.27 -3.99
N GLU A 485 9.60 -34.56 -3.87
CA GLU A 485 9.03 -35.42 -2.83
C GLU A 485 9.40 -34.91 -1.44
N ALA A 486 8.39 -34.81 -0.55
CA ALA A 486 8.58 -34.39 0.83
C ALA A 486 9.56 -35.31 1.58
N ALA A 487 10.32 -34.77 2.52
CA ALA A 487 11.25 -35.55 3.35
C ALA A 487 11.35 -34.99 4.78
N GLY A 488 12.06 -35.73 5.64
CA GLY A 488 12.30 -35.27 7.02
C GLY A 488 13.13 -33.99 7.10
N LEU A 489 12.89 -33.21 8.16
CA LEU A 489 13.58 -31.95 8.47
C LEU A 489 14.79 -32.14 9.41
N GLY A 490 15.19 -33.38 9.68
CA GLY A 490 16.21 -33.71 10.69
C GLY A 490 17.62 -33.15 10.43
N ASP A 491 17.90 -32.71 9.20
CA ASP A 491 19.18 -32.11 8.81
C ASP A 491 19.19 -30.57 8.93
N TRP A 492 18.16 -29.97 9.55
CA TRP A 492 18.12 -28.53 9.81
C TRP A 492 19.26 -28.10 10.74
N ASP A 493 19.81 -26.91 10.48
CA ASP A 493 20.86 -26.33 11.31
C ASP A 493 20.22 -25.48 12.42
N ASP A 494 20.53 -25.78 13.68
CA ASP A 494 19.97 -25.09 14.84
C ASP A 494 20.73 -23.81 15.25
N SER A 495 21.81 -23.48 14.53
CA SER A 495 22.63 -22.30 14.77
C SER A 495 22.25 -21.07 13.93
N PHE A 496 21.25 -21.21 13.07
CA PHE A 496 20.77 -20.15 12.17
C PHE A 496 19.96 -19.08 12.91
N ALA A 497 19.72 -17.95 12.25
CA ALA A 497 18.90 -16.86 12.78
C ALA A 497 17.61 -16.73 11.97
N PHE A 498 16.50 -16.46 12.66
CA PHE A 498 15.25 -16.05 12.02
C PHE A 498 15.34 -14.57 11.65
N VAL A 499 14.91 -14.22 10.43
CA VAL A 499 15.01 -12.87 9.89
C VAL A 499 13.82 -12.54 8.99
N LEU A 500 13.36 -11.29 9.07
CA LEU A 500 12.36 -10.69 8.20
C LEU A 500 12.98 -9.59 7.32
N GLY A 501 12.56 -9.53 6.05
CA GLY A 501 12.85 -8.45 5.09
C GLY A 501 14.26 -8.37 4.52
N ASN A 502 15.18 -9.25 4.90
CA ASN A 502 16.49 -9.41 4.27
C ASN A 502 17.08 -10.79 4.60
N GLU A 503 18.21 -11.11 4.00
CA GLU A 503 19.07 -12.20 4.43
C GLU A 503 19.85 -11.84 5.71
N VAL A 504 20.30 -12.84 6.46
CA VAL A 504 21.16 -12.62 7.64
C VAL A 504 22.44 -11.85 7.27
N SER A 505 22.98 -12.06 6.08
CA SER A 505 24.13 -11.31 5.54
C SER A 505 23.82 -9.87 5.12
N GLY A 506 22.54 -9.50 4.97
CA GLY A 506 22.10 -8.14 4.63
C GLY A 506 22.18 -7.77 3.14
N ASP A 507 22.49 -8.72 2.25
CA ASP A 507 22.77 -8.49 0.83
C ASP A 507 21.66 -9.01 -0.12
N VAL A 508 20.50 -9.40 0.42
CA VAL A 508 19.33 -9.85 -0.34
C VAL A 508 18.06 -9.21 0.24
N PRO A 509 17.96 -7.87 0.24
CA PRO A 509 16.83 -7.17 0.84
C PRO A 509 15.53 -7.45 0.11
N TRP A 510 14.45 -7.42 0.88
CA TRP A 510 13.08 -7.29 0.38
C TRP A 510 12.53 -5.93 0.84
N ALA A 511 11.93 -5.21 -0.09
CA ALA A 511 11.28 -3.94 0.18
C ALA A 511 9.76 -4.14 0.27
N GLY A 512 9.15 -3.65 1.35
CA GLY A 512 7.72 -3.71 1.58
C GLY A 512 7.35 -3.55 3.05
N THR A 513 6.08 -3.75 3.35
CA THR A 513 5.53 -3.63 4.70
C THR A 513 5.11 -5.00 5.22
N ILE A 514 5.43 -5.30 6.48
CA ILE A 514 4.96 -6.49 7.19
C ILE A 514 4.07 -6.00 8.34
N ARG A 515 2.79 -6.36 8.32
CA ARG A 515 1.82 -6.05 9.39
C ARG A 515 1.73 -7.14 10.44
N MET A 516 2.03 -8.38 10.07
CA MET A 516 2.15 -9.49 11.00
C MET A 516 3.05 -10.58 10.39
N ALA A 517 3.81 -11.28 11.24
CA ALA A 517 4.46 -12.54 10.91
C ALA A 517 4.28 -13.53 12.07
N ALA A 518 4.09 -14.80 11.73
CA ALA A 518 3.87 -15.88 12.69
C ALA A 518 4.47 -17.19 12.19
N MET A 519 4.92 -18.00 13.15
CA MET A 519 5.39 -19.37 12.93
C MET A 519 4.50 -20.34 13.69
N HIS A 520 4.07 -21.39 13.02
CA HIS A 520 3.31 -22.50 13.60
C HIS A 520 4.12 -23.79 13.49
N ASN A 521 4.09 -24.65 14.52
CA ASN A 521 4.79 -25.94 14.49
C ASN A 521 3.96 -27.09 13.89
N ARG A 522 2.83 -26.76 13.24
CA ARG A 522 2.01 -27.68 12.45
C ARG A 522 1.42 -26.94 11.26
N VAL A 523 1.00 -27.68 10.24
CA VAL A 523 0.26 -27.07 9.12
C VAL A 523 -1.07 -26.49 9.59
N LEU A 524 -1.52 -25.44 8.90
CA LEU A 524 -2.87 -24.89 9.06
C LEU A 524 -3.80 -25.56 8.04
N THR A 525 -4.99 -26.00 8.46
CA THR A 525 -6.01 -26.48 7.50
C THR A 525 -6.56 -25.32 6.68
N SER A 526 -7.11 -25.57 5.49
CA SER A 526 -7.70 -24.52 4.66
C SER A 526 -8.75 -23.69 5.42
N GLU A 527 -9.56 -24.33 6.28
CA GLU A 527 -10.55 -23.62 7.11
C GLU A 527 -9.89 -22.72 8.15
N GLN A 528 -8.74 -23.14 8.72
CA GLN A 528 -7.97 -22.33 9.65
C GLN A 528 -7.28 -21.16 8.95
N ILE A 529 -6.80 -21.35 7.72
CA ILE A 529 -6.20 -20.30 6.89
C ILE A 529 -7.25 -19.25 6.56
N VAL A 530 -8.42 -19.65 6.07
CA VAL A 530 -9.55 -18.74 5.79
C VAL A 530 -9.97 -18.01 7.06
N LYS A 531 -10.13 -18.73 8.18
CA LYS A 531 -10.46 -18.12 9.48
C LYS A 531 -9.44 -17.06 9.91
N ASN A 532 -8.15 -17.31 9.68
CA ASN A 532 -7.09 -16.33 9.95
C ASN A 532 -7.06 -15.17 8.94
N PHE A 533 -7.43 -15.42 7.68
CA PHE A 533 -7.57 -14.39 6.67
C PHE A 533 -8.71 -13.43 7.01
N ASP A 534 -9.89 -13.97 7.31
CA ASP A 534 -11.12 -13.22 7.64
C ASP A 534 -10.94 -12.37 8.91
N ALA A 535 -10.21 -12.90 9.89
CA ALA A 535 -9.86 -12.14 11.10
C ALA A 535 -8.99 -10.91 10.81
N GLY A 536 -8.25 -10.89 9.69
CA GLY A 536 -7.41 -9.76 9.28
C GLY A 536 -6.20 -9.50 10.18
N VAL A 537 -5.61 -8.31 10.00
CA VAL A 537 -4.52 -7.75 10.81
C VAL A 537 -4.69 -6.25 11.03
N GLY A 538 -3.94 -5.72 12.00
CA GLY A 538 -4.00 -4.31 12.40
C GLY A 538 -5.14 -4.06 13.39
N GLU A 539 -5.33 -2.79 13.74
CA GLU A 539 -6.44 -2.37 14.59
C GLU A 539 -7.68 -2.10 13.73
N LYS A 540 -8.73 -2.88 13.95
CA LYS A 540 -10.07 -2.69 13.38
C LYS A 540 -10.99 -2.18 14.48
N PHE A 541 -11.83 -1.19 14.17
CA PHE A 541 -12.74 -0.56 15.10
C PHE A 541 -14.16 -0.55 14.53
N PHE A 542 -15.15 -0.89 15.35
CA PHE A 542 -16.55 -0.60 15.05
C PHE A 542 -16.87 0.83 15.50
N LEU A 543 -17.06 1.73 14.54
CA LEU A 543 -17.49 3.10 14.79
C LEU A 543 -19.01 3.19 14.75
N LEU A 544 -19.63 3.46 15.91
CA LEU A 544 -21.08 3.56 16.08
C LEU A 544 -21.57 5.01 15.92
N PHE A 545 -21.82 5.46 14.70
CA PHE A 545 -22.32 6.80 14.44
C PHE A 545 -23.74 6.97 14.98
N GLY A 546 -23.90 7.76 16.04
CA GLY A 546 -25.18 8.00 16.69
C GLY A 546 -26.18 8.71 15.78
N VAL A 547 -27.38 8.13 15.64
CA VAL A 547 -28.45 8.65 14.76
C VAL A 547 -29.82 8.72 15.44
N SER A 548 -29.86 8.46 16.74
CA SER A 548 -31.10 8.36 17.52
C SER A 548 -32.01 9.58 17.39
N GLU A 549 -31.44 10.78 17.40
CA GLU A 549 -32.19 12.05 17.30
C GLU A 549 -32.77 12.30 15.90
N ILE A 550 -32.19 11.70 14.86
CA ILE A 550 -32.62 11.87 13.46
C ILE A 550 -33.91 11.10 13.20
N ILE A 551 -33.96 9.86 13.68
CA ILE A 551 -35.06 8.91 13.43
C ILE A 551 -36.01 8.77 14.62
N ASN A 552 -35.71 9.43 15.75
CA ASN A 552 -36.47 9.36 17.00
C ASN A 552 -36.62 7.93 17.54
N VAL A 553 -35.55 7.13 17.43
CA VAL A 553 -35.45 5.77 17.99
C VAL A 553 -34.26 5.73 18.95
N PRO A 554 -34.45 5.32 20.22
CA PRO A 554 -33.38 5.28 21.21
C PRO A 554 -32.19 4.40 20.80
N GLN A 555 -30.99 4.78 21.26
CA GLN A 555 -29.75 4.02 21.14
C GLN A 555 -29.48 3.45 19.74
N SER A 556 -29.86 4.20 18.70
CA SER A 556 -29.72 3.80 17.30
C SER A 556 -28.44 4.35 16.67
N TYR A 557 -27.75 3.51 15.91
CA TYR A 557 -26.43 3.77 15.34
C TYR A 557 -26.32 3.22 13.91
N ILE A 558 -25.56 3.92 13.06
CA ILE A 558 -24.97 3.34 11.86
C ILE A 558 -23.56 2.90 12.24
N VAL A 559 -23.25 1.61 12.09
CA VAL A 559 -21.94 1.05 12.43
C VAL A 559 -21.12 0.91 11.17
N PHE A 560 -19.84 1.28 11.23
CA PHE A 560 -18.84 0.94 10.21
C PHE A 560 -17.72 0.14 10.84
N GLU A 561 -17.20 -0.85 10.12
CA GLU A 561 -15.85 -1.37 10.39
C GLU A 561 -14.84 -0.40 9.79
N VAL A 562 -13.91 0.07 10.62
CA VAL A 562 -12.90 1.05 10.24
C VAL A 562 -11.52 0.61 10.70
N SER A 563 -10.55 0.68 9.79
CA SER A 563 -9.14 0.42 10.10
C SER A 563 -8.24 1.43 9.40
N GLN A 564 -7.02 1.61 9.92
CA GLN A 564 -6.02 2.37 9.20
C GLN A 564 -5.46 1.51 8.05
N PHE A 565 -5.82 1.84 6.82
CA PHE A 565 -5.46 1.07 5.63
C PHE A 565 -3.97 1.18 5.31
N ASP A 566 -3.47 2.42 5.36
CA ASP A 566 -2.06 2.77 5.21
C ASP A 566 -1.73 4.06 5.98
N SER A 567 -0.55 4.62 5.77
CA SER A 567 -0.12 5.86 6.42
C SER A 567 -0.92 7.11 5.99
N TYR A 568 -1.75 7.01 4.95
CA TYR A 568 -2.44 8.14 4.31
C TYR A 568 -3.96 7.99 4.26
N SER A 569 -4.51 6.84 4.69
CA SER A 569 -5.92 6.57 4.53
C SER A 569 -6.50 5.56 5.54
N TYR A 570 -7.81 5.65 5.72
CA TYR A 570 -8.65 4.71 6.46
C TYR A 570 -9.47 3.89 5.49
N LEU A 571 -9.70 2.62 5.82
CA LEU A 571 -10.67 1.77 5.14
C LEU A 571 -11.96 1.76 5.95
N PHE A 572 -13.06 2.16 5.34
CA PHE A 572 -14.43 2.09 5.88
C PHE A 572 -15.20 1.00 5.13
N THR A 573 -15.70 -0.01 5.83
CA THR A 573 -16.36 -1.17 5.25
C THR A 573 -17.65 -1.53 5.98
N GLU A 574 -18.51 -2.27 5.26
CA GLU A 574 -19.67 -2.98 5.80
C GLU A 574 -20.58 -2.16 6.73
N PRO A 575 -21.15 -1.03 6.25
CA PRO A 575 -22.08 -0.28 7.06
C PRO A 575 -23.28 -1.14 7.48
N SER A 576 -23.68 -1.05 8.74
CA SER A 576 -24.89 -1.69 9.27
C SER A 576 -25.73 -0.72 10.10
N MET A 577 -27.01 -1.04 10.29
CA MET A 577 -27.93 -0.30 11.16
C MET A 577 -28.30 -1.15 12.38
N ILE A 578 -28.11 -0.62 13.59
CA ILE A 578 -28.41 -1.31 14.84
C ILE A 578 -29.03 -0.37 15.87
N SER A 579 -29.74 -0.94 16.85
CA SER A 579 -30.01 -0.29 18.12
C SER A 579 -29.49 -1.13 19.27
N LEU A 580 -28.84 -0.48 20.24
CA LEU A 580 -28.40 -1.12 21.49
C LEU A 580 -29.54 -1.24 22.53
N ASP A 581 -30.72 -0.67 22.25
CA ASP A 581 -31.93 -0.90 23.04
C ASP A 581 -32.70 -2.10 22.47
N ALA A 582 -32.81 -3.17 23.27
CA ALA A 582 -33.51 -4.39 22.89
C ALA A 582 -35.01 -4.20 22.57
N ASN A 583 -35.61 -3.05 22.91
CA ASN A 583 -37.01 -2.72 22.63
C ASN A 583 -37.18 -1.72 21.48
N ALA A 584 -36.09 -1.28 20.85
CA ALA A 584 -36.16 -0.35 19.73
C ALA A 584 -36.82 -1.00 18.51
N ASN A 585 -37.57 -0.20 17.75
CA ASN A 585 -38.13 -0.61 16.47
C ASN A 585 -37.49 0.20 15.35
N LEU A 586 -36.71 -0.47 14.51
CA LEU A 586 -36.04 0.12 13.35
C LEU A 586 -36.80 -0.10 12.03
N ASP A 587 -37.95 -0.78 12.07
CA ASP A 587 -38.68 -1.19 10.88
C ASP A 587 -39.27 -0.01 10.11
N GLY A 588 -39.10 -0.02 8.78
CA GLY A 588 -39.71 0.95 7.88
C GLY A 588 -38.97 2.29 7.75
N ILE A 589 -37.77 2.43 8.34
CA ILE A 589 -36.98 3.66 8.22
C ILE A 589 -36.38 3.75 6.81
N THR A 590 -36.71 4.82 6.08
CA THR A 590 -36.11 5.06 4.75
C THR A 590 -34.68 5.58 4.92
N LEU A 591 -33.73 5.02 4.18
CA LEU A 591 -32.34 5.45 4.16
C LEU A 591 -31.87 5.62 2.71
N THR A 592 -31.57 6.87 2.33
CA THR A 592 -31.02 7.23 1.02
C THR A 592 -29.72 8.00 1.20
N GLY A 593 -28.68 7.53 0.51
CA GLY A 593 -27.38 8.17 0.35
C GLY A 593 -26.66 8.45 1.65
N ILE A 594 -25.65 7.64 1.99
CA ILE A 594 -24.72 7.95 3.08
C ILE A 594 -23.46 8.57 2.50
N ARG A 595 -23.01 9.69 3.07
CA ARG A 595 -21.69 10.25 2.79
C ARG A 595 -20.87 10.34 4.07
N ILE A 596 -19.58 10.04 3.94
CA ILE A 596 -18.63 10.12 5.05
C ILE A 596 -18.03 11.53 5.07
N GLY A 597 -18.19 12.20 6.19
CA GLY A 597 -17.56 13.46 6.52
C GLY A 597 -16.31 13.27 7.37
N VAL A 598 -15.36 14.18 7.21
CA VAL A 598 -14.11 14.26 7.96
C VAL A 598 -13.89 15.70 8.36
N ASN A 599 -13.70 15.97 9.65
CA ASN A 599 -13.33 17.28 10.20
C ASN A 599 -14.24 18.43 9.71
N GLY A 600 -15.54 18.31 9.94
CA GLY A 600 -16.54 19.36 9.64
C GLY A 600 -16.96 19.48 8.17
N ARG A 601 -16.51 18.62 7.25
CA ARG A 601 -16.96 18.62 5.85
C ARG A 601 -17.09 17.22 5.26
N GLU A 602 -17.92 17.05 4.24
CA GLU A 602 -17.95 15.81 3.47
C GLU A 602 -16.60 15.54 2.80
N SER A 603 -16.11 14.30 2.85
CA SER A 603 -14.91 13.90 2.12
C SER A 603 -15.13 14.08 0.61
N ARG A 604 -14.11 14.58 -0.10
CA ARG A 604 -14.17 14.78 -1.57
C ARG A 604 -14.16 13.47 -2.36
N GLY A 605 -13.66 12.41 -1.75
CA GLY A 605 -13.56 11.07 -2.34
C GLY A 605 -14.05 9.99 -1.36
N GLY A 606 -14.16 8.76 -1.84
CA GLY A 606 -14.58 7.64 -1.00
C GLY A 606 -16.07 7.66 -0.64
N GLN A 607 -16.93 8.16 -1.53
CA GLN A 607 -18.38 8.30 -1.28
C GLN A 607 -19.20 7.19 -1.93
N VAL A 608 -18.74 5.93 -1.82
CA VAL A 608 -19.40 4.79 -2.47
C VAL A 608 -20.82 4.56 -1.94
N PHE A 609 -21.07 4.88 -0.66
CA PHE A 609 -22.36 4.71 0.00
C PHE A 609 -23.39 5.80 -0.36
N ALA A 610 -22.99 6.82 -1.15
CA ALA A 610 -23.89 7.89 -1.55
C ALA A 610 -25.01 7.40 -2.48
N THR A 611 -24.89 6.19 -3.05
CA THR A 611 -25.90 5.57 -3.90
C THR A 611 -26.87 4.64 -3.16
N LEU A 612 -26.71 4.47 -1.84
CA LEU A 612 -27.62 3.64 -1.05
C LEU A 612 -29.06 4.15 -1.16
N ASN A 613 -30.01 3.24 -1.29
CA ASN A 613 -31.44 3.53 -1.32
C ASN A 613 -32.19 2.28 -0.87
N LEU A 614 -32.55 2.24 0.41
CA LEU A 614 -33.20 1.09 1.02
C LEU A 614 -34.17 1.51 2.13
N THR A 615 -34.95 0.55 2.61
CA THR A 615 -35.78 0.68 3.81
C THR A 615 -35.29 -0.33 4.83
N VAL A 616 -35.06 0.13 6.06
CA VAL A 616 -34.54 -0.70 7.15
C VAL A 616 -35.58 -1.76 7.54
N ASP A 617 -35.14 -3.01 7.65
CA ASP A 617 -35.93 -4.14 8.13
C ASP A 617 -35.62 -4.33 9.62
N GLY A 618 -36.60 -4.02 10.47
CA GLY A 618 -36.41 -4.08 11.92
C GLY A 618 -36.25 -5.50 12.46
N VAL A 619 -36.71 -6.52 11.73
CA VAL A 619 -36.54 -7.93 12.10
C VAL A 619 -35.11 -8.37 11.83
N GLU A 620 -34.58 -8.02 10.65
CA GLU A 620 -33.19 -8.31 10.30
C GLU A 620 -32.23 -7.63 11.29
N ALA A 621 -32.45 -6.33 11.55
CA ALA A 621 -31.63 -5.54 12.47
C ALA A 621 -31.62 -6.08 13.91
N ALA A 622 -32.70 -6.73 14.37
CA ALA A 622 -32.77 -7.33 15.70
C ALA A 622 -32.21 -8.77 15.75
N SER A 623 -31.99 -9.41 14.62
CA SER A 623 -31.58 -10.82 14.52
C SER A 623 -30.06 -11.04 14.40
N ASN A 624 -29.31 -9.98 14.13
CA ASN A 624 -27.86 -9.99 13.95
C ASN A 624 -27.19 -9.11 15.01
N ASP A 625 -26.13 -9.61 15.65
CA ASP A 625 -25.38 -8.89 16.69
C ASP A 625 -24.74 -7.58 16.18
N LEU A 626 -24.51 -7.46 14.87
CA LEU A 626 -24.04 -6.23 14.21
C LEU A 626 -25.16 -5.44 13.51
N GLY A 627 -26.42 -5.87 13.64
CA GLY A 627 -27.57 -5.23 13.01
C GLY A 627 -27.75 -5.58 11.53
N GLN A 628 -28.60 -4.82 10.84
CA GLN A 628 -28.90 -5.04 9.41
C GLN A 628 -27.76 -4.50 8.56
N GLN A 629 -27.16 -5.34 7.71
CA GLN A 629 -26.14 -4.89 6.76
C GLN A 629 -26.76 -3.99 5.68
N LEU A 630 -26.21 -2.79 5.50
CA LEU A 630 -26.67 -1.80 4.54
C LEU A 630 -25.92 -1.89 3.21
N SER A 631 -24.65 -2.32 3.25
CA SER A 631 -23.81 -2.54 2.07
C SER A 631 -22.69 -3.51 2.39
N ALA A 632 -22.24 -4.28 1.40
CA ALA A 632 -21.01 -5.06 1.45
C ALA A 632 -19.80 -4.31 0.86
N GLN A 633 -19.98 -3.06 0.42
CA GLN A 633 -18.89 -2.28 -0.19
C GLN A 633 -17.95 -1.67 0.85
N GLY A 634 -16.71 -1.45 0.43
CA GLY A 634 -15.70 -0.71 1.17
C GLY A 634 -15.28 0.57 0.45
N THR A 635 -14.73 1.53 1.20
CA THR A 635 -14.20 2.75 0.63
C THR A 635 -13.03 3.30 1.43
N ILE A 636 -12.17 4.07 0.76
CA ILE A 636 -10.97 4.65 1.36
C ILE A 636 -11.22 6.13 1.62
N ILE A 637 -10.97 6.56 2.86
CA ILE A 637 -11.08 7.95 3.31
C ILE A 637 -9.67 8.48 3.63
N PRO A 638 -9.24 9.60 3.03
CA PRO A 638 -7.90 10.11 3.27
C PRO A 638 -7.75 10.61 4.72
N VAL A 639 -6.60 10.32 5.31
CA VAL A 639 -6.13 10.91 6.57
C VAL A 639 -5.94 12.41 6.37
N GLN A 640 -6.44 13.22 7.30
CA GLN A 640 -6.26 14.69 7.26
C GLN A 640 -5.41 15.17 8.45
N LYS A 641 -5.81 14.83 9.68
CA LYS A 641 -5.13 15.17 10.94
C LYS A 641 -4.48 13.96 11.62
N GLY A 642 -4.80 12.74 11.20
CA GLY A 642 -4.28 11.49 11.79
C GLY A 642 -5.30 10.76 12.68
N PRO A 643 -5.08 9.46 12.99
CA PRO A 643 -6.10 8.57 13.59
C PRO A 643 -6.62 9.01 14.96
N VAL A 644 -5.80 9.75 15.71
CA VAL A 644 -6.18 10.28 17.04
C VAL A 644 -7.12 11.49 16.92
N GLN A 645 -7.03 12.25 15.83
CA GLN A 645 -7.64 13.59 15.71
C GLN A 645 -8.66 13.70 14.58
N ASP A 646 -8.58 12.85 13.56
CA ASP A 646 -9.57 12.83 12.50
C ASP A 646 -10.93 12.46 13.09
N GLU A 647 -11.85 13.41 12.99
CA GLU A 647 -13.23 13.28 13.40
C GLU A 647 -14.07 12.90 12.18
N PHE A 648 -14.72 11.75 12.26
CA PHE A 648 -15.63 11.22 11.25
C PHE A 648 -17.07 11.50 11.64
N PHE A 649 -17.93 11.70 10.65
CA PHE A 649 -19.38 11.75 10.81
C PHE A 649 -20.05 11.30 9.52
N LEU A 650 -21.34 10.99 9.56
CA LEU A 650 -22.12 10.64 8.39
C LEU A 650 -23.09 11.78 8.06
N THR A 651 -23.34 11.99 6.78
CA THR A 651 -24.46 12.79 6.30
C THR A 651 -25.37 11.95 5.42
N PHE A 652 -26.65 12.30 5.41
CA PHE A 652 -27.68 11.53 4.72
C PHE A 652 -28.31 12.35 3.59
N GLU A 653 -28.82 11.75 2.54
CA GLU A 653 -29.73 12.43 1.61
C GLU A 653 -31.14 12.45 2.18
N VAL A 654 -31.64 11.27 2.55
CA VAL A 654 -32.89 11.07 3.30
C VAL A 654 -32.64 10.06 4.41
N PHE A 655 -33.08 10.35 5.63
CA PHE A 655 -33.07 9.38 6.71
C PHE A 655 -34.31 9.51 7.60
N GLY A 656 -35.18 8.50 7.56
CA GLY A 656 -36.55 8.59 8.09
C GLY A 656 -37.31 9.72 7.41
N ASP A 657 -37.79 10.68 8.20
CA ASP A 657 -38.47 11.89 7.72
C ASP A 657 -37.51 13.07 7.46
N ALA A 658 -36.23 12.94 7.81
CA ALA A 658 -35.23 13.99 7.67
C ALA A 658 -34.63 14.01 6.26
N VAL A 659 -34.45 15.20 5.68
CA VAL A 659 -33.92 15.38 4.32
C VAL A 659 -32.85 16.47 4.32
N SER A 660 -31.68 16.17 3.76
CA SER A 660 -30.63 17.16 3.56
C SER A 660 -30.92 18.03 2.34
N LEU A 661 -30.74 19.35 2.47
CA LEU A 661 -30.78 20.25 1.32
C LEU A 661 -29.39 20.40 0.74
N ARG A 662 -29.13 19.72 -0.38
CA ARG A 662 -27.86 19.81 -1.11
C ARG A 662 -28.04 20.79 -2.27
N PRO A 663 -27.15 21.77 -2.46
CA PRO A 663 -27.12 22.54 -3.69
C PRO A 663 -27.01 21.57 -4.87
N THR A 664 -27.84 21.73 -5.89
CA THR A 664 -27.66 20.98 -7.14
C THR A 664 -26.26 21.25 -7.65
N ALA A 665 -25.47 20.21 -7.87
CA ALA A 665 -24.14 20.34 -8.46
C ALA A 665 -24.26 21.20 -9.73
N ASP A 666 -23.44 22.24 -9.83
CA ASP A 666 -23.39 23.06 -11.04
C ASP A 666 -23.16 22.10 -12.20
N MET A 667 -24.12 22.03 -13.12
CA MET A 667 -23.93 21.29 -14.35
C MET A 667 -22.64 21.82 -14.97
N PRO A 668 -21.66 20.95 -15.28
CA PRO A 668 -20.43 21.41 -15.91
C PRO A 668 -20.85 22.22 -17.12
N LEU A 669 -20.43 23.49 -17.14
CA LEU A 669 -20.68 24.37 -18.28
C LEU A 669 -20.23 23.58 -19.50
N ALA A 670 -21.15 23.36 -20.44
CA ALA A 670 -20.81 22.73 -21.71
C ALA A 670 -19.57 23.44 -22.24
N ALA A 671 -18.51 22.67 -22.51
CA ALA A 671 -17.26 23.24 -22.99
C ALA A 671 -17.59 24.17 -24.15
N GLN A 672 -17.17 25.43 -24.05
CA GLN A 672 -17.35 26.36 -25.15
C GLN A 672 -16.70 25.74 -26.38
N PRO A 673 -17.38 25.70 -27.54
CA PRO A 673 -16.79 25.18 -28.76
C PRO A 673 -15.43 25.84 -28.96
N VAL A 674 -14.36 25.04 -28.95
CA VAL A 674 -13.02 25.54 -29.26
C VAL A 674 -12.99 25.73 -30.76
N ASP A 675 -12.72 26.96 -31.19
CA ASP A 675 -12.41 27.24 -32.58
C ASP A 675 -11.06 26.57 -32.89
N LEU A 676 -11.10 25.46 -33.62
CA LEU A 676 -9.90 24.72 -33.99
C LEU A 676 -9.04 25.61 -34.89
N ALA A 677 -7.73 25.40 -34.84
CA ALA A 677 -6.83 26.07 -35.76
C ALA A 677 -7.28 25.80 -37.21
N PRO A 678 -7.19 26.80 -38.12
CA PRO A 678 -7.56 26.63 -39.52
C PRO A 678 -6.89 25.38 -40.10
N GLN A 679 -7.69 24.40 -40.51
CA GLN A 679 -7.21 23.22 -41.22
C GLN A 679 -7.11 23.51 -42.72
N SER A 680 -6.33 22.70 -43.43
CA SER A 680 -6.24 22.85 -44.89
C SER A 680 -7.57 22.45 -45.54
N ASP A 681 -8.07 23.29 -46.46
CA ASP A 681 -9.22 22.96 -47.32
C ASP A 681 -8.91 21.84 -48.33
N ILE A 682 -7.64 21.39 -48.41
CA ILE A 682 -7.17 20.37 -49.35
C ILE A 682 -6.55 19.21 -48.57
N GLY A 683 -7.04 18.01 -48.81
CA GLY A 683 -6.58 16.78 -48.19
C GLY A 683 -5.89 15.83 -49.18
N ILE A 684 -5.36 14.74 -48.62
CA ILE A 684 -4.91 13.57 -49.38
C ILE A 684 -5.82 12.39 -49.02
N ARG A 685 -6.08 11.49 -49.96
CA ARG A 685 -6.79 10.23 -49.68
C ARG A 685 -5.96 9.36 -48.75
N ASN A 686 -6.60 8.79 -47.75
CA ASN A 686 -5.96 7.79 -46.89
C ASN A 686 -5.78 6.45 -47.63
N PHE A 687 -5.04 5.52 -47.04
CA PHE A 687 -4.67 4.24 -47.65
C PHE A 687 -5.89 3.45 -48.17
N ALA A 688 -7.02 3.48 -47.46
CA ALA A 688 -8.23 2.77 -47.85
C ALA A 688 -8.92 3.47 -49.03
N GLU A 689 -8.99 4.80 -48.99
CA GLU A 689 -9.55 5.64 -50.05
C GLU A 689 -8.71 5.53 -51.33
N VAL A 690 -7.38 5.56 -51.25
CA VAL A 690 -6.48 5.34 -52.40
C VAL A 690 -6.77 3.99 -53.06
N ASN A 691 -6.84 2.92 -52.27
CA ASN A 691 -7.11 1.57 -52.77
C ASN A 691 -8.50 1.47 -53.43
N ALA A 692 -9.52 2.06 -52.81
CA ALA A 692 -10.88 2.10 -53.34
C ALA A 692 -10.98 2.90 -54.63
N SER A 693 -10.35 4.08 -54.69
CA SER A 693 -10.30 4.93 -55.89
C SER A 693 -9.60 4.20 -57.04
N MET A 694 -8.46 3.56 -56.79
CA MET A 694 -7.74 2.83 -57.83
C MET A 694 -8.53 1.63 -58.36
N ALA A 695 -9.22 0.89 -57.49
CA ALA A 695 -10.11 -0.20 -57.89
C ALA A 695 -11.26 0.30 -58.78
N ALA A 696 -11.94 1.38 -58.35
CA ALA A 696 -13.06 1.94 -59.09
C ALA A 696 -12.64 2.49 -60.46
N LEU A 697 -11.50 3.19 -60.50
CA LEU A 697 -11.01 3.85 -61.71
C LEU A 697 -10.45 2.90 -62.76
N THR A 698 -9.91 1.74 -62.35
CA THR A 698 -9.39 0.71 -63.27
C THR A 698 -10.39 -0.40 -63.57
N GLY A 699 -11.40 -0.60 -62.71
CA GLY A 699 -12.31 -1.74 -62.77
C GLY A 699 -11.71 -3.05 -62.25
N VAL A 700 -10.47 -3.02 -61.72
CA VAL A 700 -9.82 -4.17 -61.10
C VAL A 700 -10.28 -4.28 -59.64
N SER A 701 -10.72 -5.48 -59.22
CA SER A 701 -11.10 -5.70 -57.82
C SER A 701 -9.93 -5.48 -56.88
N SER A 702 -10.15 -4.79 -55.76
CA SER A 702 -9.17 -4.69 -54.67
C SER A 702 -8.85 -6.04 -54.02
N SER A 703 -9.69 -7.05 -54.22
CA SER A 703 -9.45 -8.44 -53.79
C SER A 703 -8.67 -9.29 -54.80
N GLN A 704 -8.29 -8.75 -55.96
CA GLN A 704 -7.41 -9.47 -56.89
C GLN A 704 -6.08 -9.78 -56.18
N VAL A 705 -5.56 -10.99 -56.39
CA VAL A 705 -4.48 -11.57 -55.58
C VAL A 705 -3.22 -10.68 -55.52
N ASP A 706 -2.75 -10.19 -56.66
CA ASP A 706 -1.52 -9.38 -56.76
C ASP A 706 -1.72 -7.95 -56.24
N VAL A 707 -2.92 -7.40 -56.46
CA VAL A 707 -3.33 -6.09 -55.91
C VAL A 707 -3.41 -6.15 -54.40
N ASN A 708 -4.11 -7.13 -53.83
CA ASN A 708 -4.28 -7.28 -52.39
C ASN A 708 -2.93 -7.53 -51.70
N ALA A 709 -2.07 -8.39 -52.27
CA ALA A 709 -0.73 -8.61 -51.74
C ALA A 709 0.11 -7.33 -51.73
N SER A 710 0.09 -6.55 -52.81
CA SER A 710 0.81 -5.26 -52.91
C SER A 710 0.24 -4.24 -51.92
N TYR A 711 -1.08 -4.19 -51.74
CA TYR A 711 -1.74 -3.32 -50.78
C TYR A 711 -1.35 -3.65 -49.34
N GLN A 712 -1.36 -4.92 -48.94
CA GLN A 712 -0.95 -5.32 -47.58
C GLN A 712 0.51 -4.95 -47.30
N GLN A 713 1.39 -5.12 -48.28
CA GLN A 713 2.81 -4.76 -48.16
C GLN A 713 3.03 -3.25 -48.05
N LEU A 714 2.27 -2.45 -48.83
CA LEU A 714 2.47 -1.01 -48.94
C LEU A 714 1.58 -0.20 -47.99
N ARG A 715 0.62 -0.82 -47.29
CA ARG A 715 -0.38 -0.13 -46.46
C ARG A 715 0.24 0.81 -45.44
N GLN A 716 1.33 0.41 -44.78
CA GLN A 716 2.04 1.23 -43.80
C GLN A 716 2.79 2.42 -44.42
N GLN A 717 3.03 2.37 -45.73
CA GLN A 717 3.70 3.44 -46.49
C GLN A 717 2.70 4.33 -47.23
N LEU A 718 1.39 4.02 -47.21
CA LEU A 718 0.33 4.87 -47.74
C LEU A 718 -0.15 5.88 -46.67
N PRO A 719 -0.77 7.01 -47.07
CA PRO A 719 -1.25 8.01 -46.10
C PRO A 719 -2.22 7.39 -45.07
N SER A 720 -1.98 7.61 -43.78
CA SER A 720 -2.82 7.05 -42.70
C SER A 720 -4.04 7.92 -42.38
N ILE A 721 -3.94 9.22 -42.62
CA ILE A 721 -4.96 10.23 -42.39
C ILE A 721 -5.12 11.11 -43.63
N THR A 722 -6.19 11.90 -43.66
CA THR A 722 -6.54 12.72 -44.84
C THR A 722 -5.91 14.11 -44.85
N ASP A 723 -4.97 14.38 -43.93
CA ASP A 723 -4.28 15.66 -43.81
C ASP A 723 -3.12 15.78 -44.81
N MET A 724 -3.13 16.84 -45.62
CA MET A 724 -2.06 17.13 -46.57
C MET A 724 -0.70 17.37 -45.89
N GLN A 725 -0.67 17.92 -44.67
CA GLN A 725 0.58 18.16 -43.95
C GLN A 725 1.30 16.86 -43.56
N SER A 726 0.56 15.75 -43.51
CA SER A 726 1.09 14.42 -43.21
C SER A 726 1.64 13.68 -44.46
N PHE A 727 1.55 14.28 -45.65
CA PHE A 727 1.98 13.63 -46.88
C PHE A 727 3.50 13.62 -47.03
N LEU A 728 4.09 12.43 -47.10
CA LEU A 728 5.53 12.21 -47.21
C LEU A 728 5.93 11.66 -48.58
N ALA A 729 7.20 11.79 -48.94
CA ALA A 729 7.73 11.22 -50.19
C ALA A 729 7.56 9.68 -50.27
N SER A 730 7.58 8.98 -49.12
CA SER A 730 7.26 7.56 -49.03
C SER A 730 5.84 7.24 -49.52
N ASN A 731 4.88 8.12 -49.22
CA ASN A 731 3.48 7.96 -49.61
C ASN A 731 3.32 8.06 -51.12
N GLN A 732 4.02 9.00 -51.76
CA GLN A 732 4.05 9.10 -53.22
C GLN A 732 4.58 7.82 -53.86
N MET A 733 5.58 7.18 -53.24
CA MET A 733 6.15 5.95 -53.80
C MET A 733 5.26 4.73 -53.62
N ALA A 734 4.59 4.61 -52.47
CA ALA A 734 3.59 3.58 -52.25
C ALA A 734 2.39 3.74 -53.19
N ILE A 735 1.89 4.97 -53.38
CA ILE A 735 0.84 5.30 -54.36
C ILE A 735 1.26 4.90 -55.77
N THR A 736 2.50 5.23 -56.18
CA THR A 736 3.00 4.89 -57.51
C THR A 736 3.08 3.38 -57.71
N GLN A 737 3.56 2.63 -56.72
CA GLN A 737 3.63 1.17 -56.81
C GLN A 737 2.23 0.52 -56.85
N MET A 738 1.28 1.05 -56.09
CA MET A 738 -0.12 0.62 -56.17
C MET A 738 -0.73 0.93 -57.55
N ALA A 739 -0.50 2.13 -58.08
CA ALA A 739 -0.97 2.52 -59.41
C ALA A 739 -0.40 1.60 -60.50
N ILE A 740 0.90 1.31 -60.44
CA ILE A 740 1.56 0.35 -61.35
C ILE A 740 0.89 -1.02 -61.24
N ARG A 741 0.66 -1.53 -60.02
CA ARG A 741 0.04 -2.85 -59.84
C ARG A 741 -1.38 -2.91 -60.40
N TYR A 742 -2.21 -1.91 -60.13
CA TYR A 742 -3.57 -1.83 -60.66
C TYR A 742 -3.58 -1.77 -62.19
N CYS A 743 -2.74 -0.92 -62.79
CA CYS A 743 -2.63 -0.80 -64.24
C CYS A 743 -2.01 -2.05 -64.89
N ASP A 744 -1.08 -2.72 -64.23
CA ASP A 744 -0.49 -4.00 -64.66
C ASP A 744 -1.56 -5.07 -64.81
N VAL A 745 -2.38 -5.28 -63.77
CA VAL A 745 -3.48 -6.27 -63.79
C VAL A 745 -4.54 -5.89 -64.83
N MET A 746 -4.91 -4.61 -64.91
CA MET A 746 -5.90 -4.13 -65.89
C MET A 746 -5.44 -4.38 -67.34
N VAL A 747 -4.16 -4.18 -67.63
CA VAL A 747 -3.61 -4.36 -68.98
C VAL A 747 -3.31 -5.84 -69.28
N GLU A 748 -2.91 -6.66 -68.32
CA GLU A 748 -2.64 -8.08 -68.60
C GLU A 748 -3.92 -8.92 -68.75
N ASP A 749 -5.03 -8.51 -68.12
CA ASP A 749 -6.32 -9.17 -68.32
C ASP A 749 -6.97 -8.76 -69.65
N ASN A 750 -7.19 -9.73 -70.55
CA ASN A 750 -7.74 -9.47 -71.89
C ASN A 750 -9.13 -8.83 -71.86
N SER A 751 -9.98 -9.19 -70.88
CA SER A 751 -11.35 -8.68 -70.78
C SER A 751 -11.37 -7.25 -70.26
N LEU A 752 -10.63 -7.00 -69.17
CA LEU A 752 -10.51 -5.65 -68.59
C LEU A 752 -9.82 -4.71 -69.57
N ARG A 753 -8.72 -5.14 -70.22
CA ARG A 753 -8.01 -4.35 -71.21
C ARG A 753 -8.90 -3.96 -72.40
N ALA A 754 -9.65 -4.91 -72.97
CA ALA A 754 -10.54 -4.65 -74.08
C ALA A 754 -11.72 -3.74 -73.68
N SER A 755 -12.20 -3.86 -72.44
CA SER A 755 -13.23 -2.99 -71.88
C SER A 755 -12.73 -1.56 -71.65
N TYR A 756 -11.49 -1.41 -71.18
CA TYR A 756 -10.90 -0.13 -70.84
C TYR A 756 -10.39 0.65 -72.06
N PHE A 757 -9.82 -0.05 -73.05
CA PHE A 757 -9.26 0.53 -74.26
C PHE A 757 -9.89 -0.07 -75.54
N PRO A 758 -11.19 0.14 -75.78
CA PRO A 758 -11.92 -0.55 -76.85
C PRO A 758 -11.45 -0.18 -78.27
N GLN A 759 -10.79 0.97 -78.44
CA GLN A 759 -10.33 1.49 -79.73
C GLN A 759 -8.82 1.33 -79.94
N PHE A 760 -8.09 0.75 -78.98
CA PHE A 760 -6.64 0.58 -79.06
C PHE A 760 -6.26 -0.87 -79.37
N ASP A 761 -5.49 -1.09 -80.43
CA ASP A 761 -5.07 -2.43 -80.86
C ASP A 761 -3.69 -2.78 -80.29
N PHE A 762 -3.68 -3.64 -79.27
CA PHE A 762 -2.47 -4.11 -78.59
C PHE A 762 -1.62 -5.09 -79.41
N ASN A 763 -2.11 -5.58 -80.56
CA ASN A 763 -1.39 -6.56 -81.38
C ASN A 763 -0.49 -5.91 -82.44
N LYS A 764 -0.56 -4.59 -82.62
CA LYS A 764 0.30 -3.86 -83.55
C LYS A 764 1.70 -3.64 -82.95
N SER A 765 2.72 -3.58 -83.81
CA SER A 765 4.08 -3.30 -83.39
C SER A 765 4.24 -1.84 -82.95
N ALA A 766 5.15 -1.53 -82.02
CA ALA A 766 5.33 -0.16 -81.53
C ALA A 766 5.75 0.85 -82.63
N ASN A 767 6.33 0.35 -83.72
CA ASN A 767 6.67 1.15 -84.91
C ASN A 767 5.46 1.46 -85.80
N GLU A 768 4.33 0.74 -85.62
CA GLU A 768 3.10 0.87 -86.42
C GLU A 768 1.88 1.33 -85.58
N SER A 769 1.96 1.32 -84.24
CA SER A 769 0.81 1.40 -83.33
C SER A 769 0.69 2.68 -82.49
N LEU A 770 1.51 3.70 -82.72
CA LEU A 770 1.54 4.92 -81.89
C LEU A 770 1.53 6.21 -82.73
N GLY A 771 0.69 6.22 -83.78
CA GLY A 771 0.30 7.44 -84.48
C GLY A 771 -0.64 8.32 -83.65
N THR A 772 -1.04 9.46 -84.21
CA THR A 772 -1.90 10.44 -83.51
C THR A 772 -3.23 9.83 -83.05
N ASN A 773 -3.87 9.00 -83.87
CA ASN A 773 -5.17 8.40 -83.57
C ASN A 773 -5.05 7.28 -82.54
N GLU A 774 -4.03 6.42 -82.65
CA GLU A 774 -3.78 5.33 -81.71
C GLU A 774 -3.38 5.87 -80.32
N ARG A 775 -2.59 6.94 -80.26
CA ARG A 775 -2.27 7.63 -79.00
C ARG A 775 -3.52 8.20 -78.34
N ALA A 776 -4.41 8.82 -79.11
CA ALA A 776 -5.69 9.29 -78.60
C ALA A 776 -6.55 8.13 -78.07
N ALA A 777 -6.55 6.98 -78.74
CA ALA A 777 -7.28 5.78 -78.31
C ALA A 777 -6.74 5.15 -77.01
N LEU A 778 -5.45 5.37 -76.69
CA LEU A 778 -4.84 4.96 -75.42
C LEU A 778 -5.02 6.00 -74.31
N VAL A 779 -4.83 7.29 -74.64
CA VAL A 779 -4.76 8.38 -73.66
C VAL A 779 -6.13 8.89 -73.25
N ASN A 780 -7.07 9.06 -74.18
CA ASN A 780 -8.38 9.65 -73.87
C ASN A 780 -9.17 8.82 -72.83
N PRO A 781 -9.23 7.47 -72.91
CA PRO A 781 -9.93 6.69 -71.88
C PRO A 781 -9.37 6.87 -70.46
N LEU A 782 -8.05 7.08 -70.32
CA LEU A 782 -7.41 7.33 -69.03
C LEU A 782 -7.82 8.70 -68.48
N ILE A 783 -7.79 9.73 -69.32
CA ILE A 783 -8.20 11.08 -68.93
C ILE A 783 -9.68 11.11 -68.57
N ASP A 784 -10.54 10.56 -69.43
CA ASP A 784 -11.99 10.61 -69.25
C ASP A 784 -12.45 9.87 -67.99
N ARG A 785 -11.81 8.74 -67.65
CA ARG A 785 -12.17 7.97 -66.45
C ARG A 785 -11.49 8.44 -65.17
N MET A 786 -10.20 8.77 -65.21
CA MET A 786 -9.42 9.04 -64.00
C MET A 786 -9.35 10.52 -63.62
N ILE A 787 -9.46 11.41 -64.60
CA ILE A 787 -9.46 12.87 -64.39
C ILE A 787 -10.88 13.43 -64.51
N GLY A 788 -11.66 12.91 -65.45
CA GLY A 788 -13.03 13.37 -65.71
C GLY A 788 -13.08 14.76 -66.36
N SER A 789 -14.25 15.40 -66.30
CA SER A 789 -14.46 16.76 -66.81
C SER A 789 -15.39 17.55 -65.89
N GLY A 790 -15.23 18.88 -65.86
CA GLY A 790 -16.17 19.78 -65.19
C GLY A 790 -15.84 20.17 -63.75
N LEU A 791 -14.66 19.80 -63.22
CA LEU A 791 -14.16 20.31 -61.94
C LEU A 791 -13.30 21.57 -62.16
N SER A 792 -13.33 22.53 -61.23
CA SER A 792 -12.51 23.76 -61.31
C SER A 792 -11.04 23.52 -60.93
N SER A 793 -10.74 22.44 -60.19
CA SER A 793 -9.42 22.10 -59.64
C SER A 793 -8.70 20.96 -60.38
N GLN A 794 -9.32 20.33 -61.38
CA GLN A 794 -8.68 19.28 -62.18
C GLN A 794 -7.71 19.88 -63.22
N PRO A 795 -6.64 19.15 -63.61
CA PRO A 795 -5.77 19.59 -64.69
C PRO A 795 -6.51 19.63 -66.04
N ALA A 796 -6.09 20.53 -66.92
CA ALA A 796 -6.61 20.60 -68.28
C ALA A 796 -6.24 19.33 -69.07
N SER A 797 -7.23 18.70 -69.71
CA SER A 797 -7.06 17.45 -70.46
C SER A 797 -6.00 17.56 -71.57
N ALA A 798 -5.82 18.74 -72.16
CA ALA A 798 -4.80 18.99 -73.18
C ALA A 798 -3.37 18.92 -72.60
N ASP A 799 -3.17 19.42 -71.38
CA ASP A 799 -1.86 19.41 -70.71
C ASP A 799 -1.51 17.99 -70.26
N VAL A 800 -2.47 17.27 -69.68
CA VAL A 800 -2.31 15.85 -69.31
C VAL A 800 -2.00 15.02 -70.56
N SER A 801 -2.76 15.20 -71.64
CA SER A 801 -2.52 14.50 -72.91
C SER A 801 -1.12 14.79 -73.48
N THR A 802 -0.65 16.04 -73.39
CA THR A 802 0.70 16.41 -73.82
C THR A 802 1.76 15.67 -73.01
N GLU A 803 1.65 15.62 -71.68
CA GLU A 803 2.66 14.94 -70.85
C GLU A 803 2.62 13.42 -71.01
N LEU A 804 1.45 12.82 -71.18
CA LEU A 804 1.33 11.39 -71.48
C LEU A 804 1.94 11.06 -72.84
N ASN A 805 1.78 11.93 -73.86
CA ASN A 805 2.43 11.74 -75.15
C ASN A 805 3.96 11.86 -75.06
N ASN A 806 4.49 12.80 -74.27
CA ASN A 806 5.92 12.90 -73.98
C ASN A 806 6.45 11.64 -73.28
N LEU A 807 5.68 11.09 -72.33
CA LEU A 807 6.02 9.83 -71.67
C LEU A 807 6.06 8.67 -72.67
N ILE A 808 5.05 8.56 -73.53
CA ILE A 808 5.01 7.56 -74.60
C ILE A 808 6.25 7.68 -75.48
N ASP A 809 6.63 8.90 -75.91
CA ASP A 809 7.83 9.12 -76.74
C ASP A 809 9.13 8.63 -76.06
N ARG A 810 9.27 8.93 -74.76
CA ARG A 810 10.42 8.46 -73.96
C ARG A 810 10.46 6.93 -73.87
N LEU A 811 9.30 6.29 -73.73
CA LEU A 811 9.20 4.83 -73.61
C LEU A 811 9.32 4.10 -74.95
N THR A 812 9.10 4.79 -76.08
CA THR A 812 9.06 4.18 -77.42
C THR A 812 10.28 4.50 -78.28
N THR A 813 11.37 4.96 -77.67
CA THR A 813 12.63 5.19 -78.37
C THR A 813 13.31 3.84 -78.66
N CYS A 814 12.96 3.21 -79.79
CA CYS A 814 13.56 1.95 -80.24
C CYS A 814 15.02 2.20 -80.69
N SER A 815 15.97 1.40 -80.22
CA SER A 815 17.40 1.50 -80.58
C SER A 815 17.95 0.13 -80.99
N ASN A 816 19.16 0.07 -81.53
CA ASN A 816 19.83 -1.19 -81.88
C ASN A 816 20.03 -2.13 -80.66
N SER A 817 19.86 -1.62 -79.44
CA SER A 817 19.92 -2.35 -78.16
C SER A 817 18.56 -2.50 -77.45
N ASN A 818 17.48 -1.92 -78.00
CA ASN A 818 16.11 -2.04 -77.49
C ASN A 818 15.18 -2.38 -78.66
N SER A 819 15.08 -3.68 -78.98
CA SER A 819 14.11 -4.16 -79.96
C SER A 819 12.74 -4.06 -79.34
N CYS A 820 11.95 -3.08 -79.75
CA CYS A 820 10.56 -2.88 -79.36
C CYS A 820 9.72 -4.15 -79.61
N SER A 821 9.79 -5.07 -78.64
CA SER A 821 9.18 -6.40 -78.66
C SER A 821 7.66 -6.29 -78.53
N ALA A 822 6.95 -7.41 -78.70
CA ALA A 822 5.50 -7.46 -78.53
C ALA A 822 5.00 -6.95 -77.16
N GLN A 823 5.88 -6.93 -76.15
CA GLN A 823 5.61 -6.48 -74.79
C GLN A 823 5.75 -4.96 -74.60
N THR A 824 6.29 -4.25 -75.60
CA THR A 824 6.52 -2.80 -75.54
C THR A 824 5.20 -2.05 -75.39
N ILE A 825 4.17 -2.43 -76.15
CA ILE A 825 2.87 -1.75 -76.12
C ILE A 825 2.11 -1.96 -74.82
N PRO A 826 1.98 -3.19 -74.28
CA PRO A 826 1.48 -3.40 -72.93
C PRO A 826 2.24 -2.59 -71.87
N THR A 827 3.58 -2.53 -71.96
CA THR A 827 4.40 -1.78 -71.00
C THR A 827 4.14 -0.27 -71.07
N VAL A 828 4.03 0.29 -72.28
CA VAL A 828 3.67 1.71 -72.50
C VAL A 828 2.28 2.01 -71.94
N ALA A 829 1.30 1.13 -72.18
CA ALA A 829 -0.05 1.29 -71.65
C ALA A 829 -0.09 1.27 -70.11
N LYS A 830 0.64 0.33 -69.47
CA LYS A 830 0.76 0.26 -68.02
C LYS A 830 1.39 1.51 -67.43
N ALA A 831 2.49 1.97 -68.00
CA ALA A 831 3.20 3.16 -67.53
C ALA A 831 2.35 4.43 -67.70
N THR A 832 1.67 4.56 -68.84
CA THR A 832 0.77 5.69 -69.13
C THR A 832 -0.43 5.69 -68.17
N CYS A 833 -1.02 4.52 -67.91
CA CYS A 833 -2.08 4.35 -66.92
C CYS A 833 -1.61 4.71 -65.51
N ALA A 834 -0.46 4.19 -65.08
CA ALA A 834 0.05 4.40 -63.73
C ALA A 834 0.40 5.88 -63.47
N ALA A 835 0.88 6.59 -64.51
CA ALA A 835 1.18 8.02 -64.44
C ALA A 835 -0.08 8.86 -64.14
N VAL A 836 -1.24 8.48 -64.68
CA VAL A 836 -2.51 9.17 -64.40
C VAL A 836 -3.09 8.71 -63.07
N LEU A 837 -3.11 7.40 -62.82
CA LEU A 837 -3.73 6.79 -61.64
C LEU A 837 -3.04 7.16 -60.33
N GLY A 838 -1.71 7.33 -60.35
CA GLY A 838 -0.91 7.79 -59.21
C GLY A 838 -0.79 9.31 -59.09
N SER A 839 -1.49 10.08 -59.93
CA SER A 839 -1.36 11.53 -59.96
C SER A 839 -2.18 12.23 -58.86
N ALA A 840 -1.79 13.47 -58.56
CA ALA A 840 -2.50 14.36 -57.63
C ALA A 840 -4.00 14.48 -57.93
N ALA A 841 -4.39 14.44 -59.20
CA ALA A 841 -5.80 14.54 -59.61
C ALA A 841 -6.67 13.37 -59.10
N VAL A 842 -6.06 12.22 -58.78
CA VAL A 842 -6.74 11.04 -58.22
C VAL A 842 -6.64 10.99 -56.70
N VAL A 843 -5.47 11.36 -56.15
CA VAL A 843 -5.15 11.13 -54.74
C VAL A 843 -5.40 12.32 -53.81
N MET A 844 -5.54 13.54 -54.33
CA MET A 844 -5.94 14.70 -53.53
C MET A 844 -7.48 14.80 -53.44
N GLN A 845 -7.99 15.36 -52.34
CA GLN A 845 -9.43 15.55 -52.13
C GLN A 845 -9.79 16.87 -51.46
#